data_AF-A0A8B9MZ53-F1
#
_entry.id   AF-A0A8B9MZ53-F1
#
_cell.length_a   1.000
_cell.length_b   1.000
_cell.length_c   1.000
_cell.angle_alpha   90.00
_cell.angle_beta   90.00
_cell.angle_gamma   90.00
#
_symmetry.space_group_name_H-M   'P 1'
#
loop_
_entity.id
_entity.type
_entity.pdbx_description
1 polymer ?
#
loop_
_entity_poly.entity_id
_entity_poly.type
_entity_poly.pdbx_seq_one_letter_code
_entity_poly.pdbx_strand_id
1 'polypeptide(L)'
;MSAIPEALGRPRSSSSRSLAGTLEATLGMGTLEMDKEEMRILKVCFYSNSFNMGKNFKLVKCPVTTEIREVIRSILVSGRIGPDIKLAECYGLRLKHVKSDEIHWLHPDLTVGEVQEKYECLHLEAEWRYDLQIRYLPEDFMERFKEDRTTLLYFYQQLRSEYMQNYASKVSEGMALQLGCLELRRFYKDMPQNALDKKSNFEFLEKEVGLDLFFPSQMQENLKPKQFRKMIQQTFQQYALLREEECILKFLHTLSTFANIDQESYRCELIQGWNITVDLVIGPKGIRQMTSKEAKPTCLAEFKHIKSIKCSSVEEGRAVLQLGLSGTPQSLAIKTASLAEAENMADLIDGYCRLQGDLETSLIIFPRREREKRISLPQIPAPHLEERQFTLSDSMSVDSDIYAEIPDESTRPRSGVQHYGISREDITLGRILGEGFFGEVYEGIYTTPKGERVNVAVKTCKKDCSPENKDKFLSEAVLMKKLDHPHIVKLIGIAEEEPTWIIMELYPYGELGQYLEQNKHCLAVPTLILYVLQISKALAYLEAINCVHRDIAVRNILVASPECVKLGDFGLSRYIEDEEYYKASITRLPIKWMSPESINFRRFTTASDVWMFAVCMWEILSYGKQPFFWLENKDVIGVLERGDRLPKPDLCPPVLYTLMTRCWDYDPSERPKFKDLVCSLSDIYLMEKELAKEQERNNRHRPPKILEPPSFQEPPPKPSRPRYKPPPQSNLLAPKLQFQEEDFLRPSSREEAQKLWEIERLKMRQVLDKQQKQMVEDYQWLRQEEKSLDPTVFMNNNTPPLLPEKETDYTEFTGPPQKPPRLGAQSIQPAPTANLDRTDDTVYSNVMDLVRAVLQLKNEISLLPPEGYILVVKNVGLSLRKLIGSVDEILPVLPAASRTEIEGTQKLLNKDLADLINKMRLAQQNAVTSLSEECKRQMLTASHTLAVDAKNLLDAVDQAKVQANLVKLCLE
;
A
#
# COMPACT_ATOMS: atom_id res chain seq x y z
N MET A 1 -36.13 23.26 -60.34
CA MET A 1 -37.59 23.15 -60.59
C MET A 1 -38.26 22.63 -59.32
N SER A 2 -39.59 22.79 -59.21
CA SER A 2 -40.58 22.11 -58.33
C SER A 2 -40.14 20.96 -57.38
N ALA A 3 -40.76 20.73 -56.22
CA ALA A 3 -41.78 21.48 -55.44
C ALA A 3 -41.96 20.84 -54.04
N ILE A 4 -42.76 21.46 -53.15
CA ILE A 4 -43.21 20.92 -51.83
C ILE A 4 -44.48 20.06 -51.99
N PRO A 5 -44.89 19.20 -51.02
CA PRO A 5 -45.62 19.61 -49.78
C PRO A 5 -44.98 19.07 -48.49
N GLU A 6 -45.10 19.66 -47.28
CA GLU A 6 -46.26 20.16 -46.50
C GLU A 6 -47.18 19.05 -45.90
N ALA A 7 -47.68 19.14 -44.65
CA ALA A 7 -47.39 20.04 -43.52
C ALA A 7 -48.07 19.58 -42.20
N LEU A 8 -47.93 20.40 -41.14
CA LEU A 8 -48.74 20.54 -39.90
C LEU A 8 -48.33 19.67 -38.68
N GLY A 9 -48.47 20.15 -37.43
CA GLY A 9 -49.24 21.31 -36.92
C GLY A 9 -48.53 22.28 -35.94
N ARG A 10 -49.32 23.20 -35.37
CA ARG A 10 -48.98 24.49 -34.70
C ARG A 10 -50.06 24.73 -33.59
N PRO A 11 -50.17 25.88 -32.85
CA PRO A 11 -49.19 26.89 -32.35
C PRO A 11 -49.52 27.46 -30.93
N ARG A 12 -48.87 28.60 -30.56
CA ARG A 12 -49.38 29.75 -29.74
C ARG A 12 -49.55 29.58 -28.20
N SER A 13 -49.62 30.64 -27.37
CA SER A 13 -49.02 32.00 -27.35
C SER A 13 -49.56 32.83 -26.17
N SER A 14 -48.80 33.76 -25.59
CA SER A 14 -49.31 35.10 -25.13
C SER A 14 -48.18 36.00 -24.61
N SER A 15 -48.43 37.32 -24.54
CA SER A 15 -47.53 38.30 -23.94
C SER A 15 -48.28 39.58 -23.48
N SER A 16 -47.85 40.16 -22.36
CA SER A 16 -48.17 41.51 -21.84
C SER A 16 -47.16 41.80 -20.71
N ARG A 17 -46.52 42.97 -20.56
CA ARG A 17 -46.99 44.37 -20.41
C ARG A 17 -47.94 44.57 -19.22
N SER A 18 -47.79 45.56 -18.35
CA SER A 18 -46.71 46.53 -18.06
C SER A 18 -47.19 47.42 -16.91
N LEU A 19 -46.29 48.06 -16.13
CA LEU A 19 -46.49 49.43 -15.60
C LEU A 19 -45.19 49.96 -14.97
N ALA A 20 -45.11 51.29 -14.81
CA ALA A 20 -43.94 52.01 -14.31
C ALA A 20 -44.29 52.89 -13.10
N GLY A 21 -43.28 53.27 -12.31
CA GLY A 21 -43.34 54.24 -11.22
C GLY A 21 -42.06 55.08 -11.20
N THR A 22 -42.10 56.29 -10.64
CA THR A 22 -41.09 57.35 -10.86
C THR A 22 -40.38 57.76 -9.55
N LEU A 23 -39.25 58.48 -9.69
CA LEU A 23 -38.32 58.88 -8.63
C LEU A 23 -38.91 59.67 -7.46
N GLU A 24 -38.38 59.40 -6.26
CA GLU A 24 -38.05 60.30 -5.12
C GLU A 24 -37.39 59.41 -4.02
N ALA A 25 -36.57 59.86 -3.05
CA ALA A 25 -35.60 60.94 -3.00
C ALA A 25 -34.59 60.66 -1.84
N THR A 26 -33.32 61.02 -2.05
CA THR A 26 -32.20 61.21 -1.11
C THR A 26 -32.35 60.84 0.38
N LEU A 27 -31.54 59.87 0.85
CA LEU A 27 -30.55 60.05 1.95
C LEU A 27 -29.67 58.79 2.05
N GLY A 28 -28.41 58.92 2.48
CA GLY A 28 -27.38 57.91 2.24
C GLY A 28 -26.80 57.23 3.47
N MET A 29 -26.27 56.03 3.27
CA MET A 29 -25.12 55.52 4.01
C MET A 29 -24.27 54.66 3.06
N GLY A 30 -22.97 54.94 2.99
CA GLY A 30 -22.09 54.26 2.03
C GLY A 30 -21.65 52.89 2.53
N THR A 31 -22.16 51.83 1.93
CA THR A 31 -21.47 50.54 1.91
C THR A 31 -20.33 50.62 0.92
N LEU A 32 -19.11 50.39 1.38
CA LEU A 32 -17.97 50.09 0.51
C LEU A 32 -18.28 48.76 -0.21
N GLU A 33 -18.47 48.81 -1.52
CA GLU A 33 -18.37 47.62 -2.35
C GLU A 33 -16.89 47.21 -2.33
N MET A 34 -16.56 46.18 -1.55
CA MET A 34 -15.33 45.44 -1.76
C MET A 34 -15.50 44.67 -3.07
N ASP A 35 -14.65 44.96 -4.05
CA ASP A 35 -14.56 44.15 -5.26
C ASP A 35 -14.38 42.69 -4.89
N LYS A 36 -15.33 41.84 -5.31
CA LYS A 36 -15.15 40.39 -5.24
C LYS A 36 -14.24 39.99 -6.37
N GLU A 37 -12.98 39.73 -6.04
CA GLU A 37 -11.96 39.29 -6.99
C GLU A 37 -12.43 38.00 -7.70
N GLU A 38 -12.30 37.97 -9.03
CA GLU A 38 -12.89 36.88 -9.84
C GLU A 38 -12.11 35.58 -9.63
N MET A 39 -12.83 34.48 -9.37
CA MET A 39 -12.27 33.18 -8.99
C MET A 39 -12.46 32.18 -10.13
N ARG A 40 -11.35 31.65 -10.67
CA ARG A 40 -11.34 30.58 -11.68
C ARG A 40 -11.02 29.22 -11.05
N ILE A 41 -11.29 28.14 -11.79
CA ILE A 41 -10.89 26.76 -11.43
C ILE A 41 -10.21 26.12 -12.64
N LEU A 42 -8.88 26.04 -12.61
CA LEU A 42 -8.08 25.50 -13.73
C LEU A 42 -7.94 23.98 -13.61
N LYS A 43 -8.19 23.25 -14.71
CA LYS A 43 -7.92 21.80 -14.80
C LYS A 43 -6.54 21.53 -15.37
N VAL A 44 -5.54 21.39 -14.51
CA VAL A 44 -4.15 21.14 -14.91
C VAL A 44 -3.87 19.64 -14.93
N CYS A 45 -3.54 19.12 -16.11
CA CYS A 45 -3.17 17.72 -16.33
C CYS A 45 -1.68 17.49 -16.03
N PHE A 46 -1.33 16.28 -15.58
CA PHE A 46 0.06 15.90 -15.29
C PHE A 46 0.31 14.41 -15.53
N TYR A 47 1.59 14.00 -15.53
CA TYR A 47 2.00 12.61 -15.67
C TYR A 47 2.04 11.87 -14.32
N SER A 48 1.69 10.57 -14.33
CA SER A 48 1.75 9.72 -13.13
C SER A 48 1.98 8.25 -13.54
N ASN A 49 2.29 7.40 -12.55
CA ASN A 49 2.47 5.95 -12.69
C ASN A 49 1.18 5.15 -12.96
N SER A 50 0.03 5.83 -13.09
CA SER A 50 -1.26 5.24 -13.44
C SER A 50 -1.24 4.54 -14.81
N PHE A 51 -2.16 3.60 -15.02
CA PHE A 51 -2.48 3.05 -16.35
C PHE A 51 -2.91 4.14 -17.36
N ASN A 52 -3.54 5.21 -16.87
CA ASN A 52 -4.03 6.34 -17.67
C ASN A 52 -2.94 7.38 -18.01
N MET A 53 -2.09 7.06 -18.98
CA MET A 53 -1.07 7.98 -19.50
C MET A 53 -1.68 9.34 -19.89
N GLY A 54 -1.29 10.41 -19.18
CA GLY A 54 -1.72 11.79 -19.48
C GLY A 54 -3.20 12.12 -19.21
N LYS A 55 -3.95 11.32 -18.43
CA LYS A 55 -5.32 11.70 -18.00
C LYS A 55 -5.42 12.18 -16.54
N ASN A 56 -4.36 12.05 -15.73
CA ASN A 56 -4.35 12.58 -14.37
C ASN A 56 -4.42 14.11 -14.40
N PHE A 57 -5.15 14.71 -13.46
CA PHE A 57 -5.29 16.16 -13.34
C PHE A 57 -5.52 16.59 -11.89
N LYS A 58 -5.29 17.88 -11.62
CA LYS A 58 -5.77 18.56 -10.42
C LYS A 58 -6.58 19.78 -10.83
N LEU A 59 -7.62 20.08 -10.07
CA LEU A 59 -8.36 21.34 -10.15
C LEU A 59 -7.65 22.36 -9.24
N VAL A 60 -7.32 23.53 -9.75
CA VAL A 60 -6.70 24.62 -8.98
C VAL A 60 -7.65 25.80 -8.97
N LYS A 61 -8.31 26.07 -7.84
CA LYS A 61 -9.04 27.31 -7.61
C LYS A 61 -8.05 28.41 -7.25
N CYS A 62 -8.17 29.54 -7.93
CA CYS A 62 -7.34 30.72 -7.73
C CYS A 62 -8.09 31.99 -8.19
N PRO A 63 -7.78 33.16 -7.61
CA PRO A 63 -8.07 34.46 -8.22
C PRO A 63 -7.53 34.59 -9.65
N VAL A 64 -8.16 35.40 -10.49
CA VAL A 64 -7.64 35.77 -11.82
C VAL A 64 -6.28 36.47 -11.76
N THR A 65 -5.92 37.07 -10.63
CA THR A 65 -4.64 37.76 -10.39
C THR A 65 -3.49 36.84 -10.00
N THR A 66 -3.75 35.56 -9.70
CA THR A 66 -2.70 34.57 -9.39
C THR A 66 -1.75 34.37 -10.58
N GLU A 67 -0.44 34.32 -10.31
CA GLU A 67 0.58 34.10 -11.33
C GLU A 67 0.74 32.60 -11.67
N ILE A 68 1.12 32.28 -12.91
CA ILE A 68 1.34 30.89 -13.37
C ILE A 68 2.42 30.18 -12.55
N ARG A 69 3.44 30.89 -12.03
CA ARG A 69 4.42 30.34 -11.08
C ARG A 69 3.77 29.77 -9.80
N GLU A 70 2.65 30.33 -9.36
CA GLU A 70 1.93 29.90 -8.16
C GLU A 70 1.02 28.71 -8.44
N VAL A 71 0.36 28.70 -9.61
CA VAL A 71 -0.40 27.55 -10.11
C VAL A 71 0.52 26.32 -10.19
N ILE A 72 1.70 26.45 -10.80
CA ILE A 72 2.72 25.39 -10.85
C ILE A 72 3.11 24.95 -9.44
N ARG A 73 3.51 25.89 -8.57
CA ARG A 73 3.93 25.62 -7.19
C ARG A 73 2.87 24.83 -6.41
N SER A 74 1.59 25.23 -6.50
CA SER A 74 0.47 24.59 -5.80
C SER A 74 0.25 23.12 -6.16
N ILE A 75 0.67 22.71 -7.36
CA ILE A 75 0.60 21.33 -7.83
C ILE A 75 1.81 20.55 -7.32
N LEU A 76 3.02 21.11 -7.48
CA LEU A 76 4.28 20.49 -7.04
C LEU A 76 4.29 20.20 -5.53
N VAL A 77 3.93 21.17 -4.69
CA VAL A 77 3.93 20.99 -3.22
C VAL A 77 2.86 20.04 -2.72
N SER A 78 1.84 19.72 -3.53
CA SER A 78 0.71 18.88 -3.10
C SER A 78 0.97 17.38 -3.10
N GLY A 79 2.23 16.95 -3.30
CA GLY A 79 2.65 15.54 -3.26
C GLY A 79 2.08 14.65 -4.38
N ARG A 80 1.20 15.18 -5.25
CA ARG A 80 0.52 14.42 -6.32
C ARG A 80 1.44 13.90 -7.42
N ILE A 81 2.58 14.54 -7.62
CA ILE A 81 3.63 14.14 -8.57
C ILE A 81 4.66 13.24 -7.87
N GLY A 82 5.02 13.61 -6.64
CA GLY A 82 5.84 12.82 -5.71
C GLY A 82 6.37 13.70 -4.57
N PRO A 83 7.08 13.13 -3.59
CA PRO A 83 7.75 13.87 -2.52
C PRO A 83 9.06 14.49 -3.00
N ASP A 84 9.67 15.32 -2.16
CA ASP A 84 11.07 15.76 -2.24
C ASP A 84 11.51 16.40 -3.58
N ILE A 85 10.61 17.08 -4.28
CA ILE A 85 10.92 17.83 -5.51
C ILE A 85 11.87 18.98 -5.14
N LYS A 86 13.07 18.96 -5.75
CA LYS A 86 14.13 19.97 -5.57
C LYS A 86 14.22 20.91 -6.76
N LEU A 87 13.94 20.39 -7.96
CA LEU A 87 14.17 21.07 -9.23
C LEU A 87 12.85 21.67 -9.78
N ALA A 88 12.14 22.40 -8.92
CA ALA A 88 10.82 22.96 -9.22
C ALA A 88 10.86 23.97 -10.39
N GLU A 89 11.99 24.65 -10.56
CA GLU A 89 12.29 25.60 -11.63
C GLU A 89 12.43 24.95 -13.03
N CYS A 90 12.53 23.62 -13.11
CA CYS A 90 12.55 22.90 -14.38
C CYS A 90 11.16 22.73 -15.01
N TYR A 91 10.10 22.96 -14.24
CA TYR A 91 8.70 22.80 -14.65
C TYR A 91 8.12 24.08 -15.28
N GLY A 92 7.30 23.91 -16.32
CA GLY A 92 6.52 24.95 -16.97
C GLY A 92 5.08 24.47 -17.23
N LEU A 93 4.17 25.40 -17.49
CA LEU A 93 2.76 25.11 -17.77
C LEU A 93 2.46 25.38 -19.25
N ARG A 94 1.91 24.38 -19.95
CA ARG A 94 1.58 24.47 -21.37
C ARG A 94 0.07 24.45 -21.57
N LEU A 95 -0.45 25.48 -22.22
CA LEU A 95 -1.81 25.52 -22.74
C LEU A 95 -1.82 24.88 -24.14
N LYS A 96 -2.72 23.94 -24.38
CA LYS A 96 -2.93 23.29 -25.68
C LYS A 96 -4.39 23.38 -26.11
N HIS A 97 -4.64 23.75 -27.36
CA HIS A 97 -5.93 23.60 -27.99
C HIS A 97 -6.14 22.11 -28.38
N VAL A 98 -7.22 21.49 -27.94
CA VAL A 98 -7.47 20.04 -28.15
C VAL A 98 -7.86 19.71 -29.60
N LYS A 99 -8.36 20.69 -30.38
CA LYS A 99 -8.83 20.48 -31.76
C LYS A 99 -7.82 20.90 -32.85
N SER A 100 -6.63 21.35 -32.47
CA SER A 100 -5.58 21.76 -33.41
C SER A 100 -4.17 21.47 -32.86
N ASP A 101 -3.14 21.83 -33.61
CA ASP A 101 -1.74 21.76 -33.16
C ASP A 101 -1.29 23.03 -32.41
N GLU A 102 -2.20 23.94 -32.09
CA GLU A 102 -1.92 25.18 -31.37
C GLU A 102 -1.53 24.93 -29.91
N ILE A 103 -0.36 25.44 -29.52
CA ILE A 103 0.19 25.38 -28.16
C ILE A 103 0.78 26.73 -27.75
N HIS A 104 0.56 27.10 -26.50
CA HIS A 104 1.12 28.28 -25.85
C HIS A 104 1.77 27.86 -24.54
N TRP A 105 3.07 28.10 -24.38
CA TRP A 105 3.75 27.96 -23.10
C TRP A 105 3.48 29.21 -22.26
N LEU A 106 2.86 28.98 -21.11
CA LEU A 106 2.44 30.05 -20.22
C LEU A 106 3.63 30.47 -19.37
N HIS A 107 4.20 31.62 -19.71
CA HIS A 107 5.34 32.19 -18.99
C HIS A 107 4.98 32.38 -17.49
N PRO A 108 5.90 32.07 -16.55
CA PRO A 108 5.55 32.00 -15.13
C PRO A 108 5.05 33.31 -14.51
N ASP A 109 5.31 34.45 -15.13
CA ASP A 109 4.97 35.79 -14.62
C ASP A 109 3.64 36.33 -15.21
N LEU A 110 2.95 35.53 -16.05
CA LEU A 110 1.58 35.84 -16.48
C LEU A 110 0.58 35.56 -15.35
N THR A 111 -0.48 36.35 -15.28
CA THR A 111 -1.65 36.07 -14.44
C THR A 111 -2.66 35.16 -15.15
N VAL A 112 -3.48 34.43 -14.39
CA VAL A 112 -4.57 33.59 -14.94
C VAL A 112 -5.56 34.41 -15.77
N GLY A 113 -5.84 35.65 -15.36
CA GLY A 113 -6.68 36.60 -16.11
C GLY A 113 -6.06 37.03 -17.43
N GLU A 114 -4.76 37.28 -17.50
CA GLU A 114 -4.07 37.57 -18.77
C GLU A 114 -4.08 36.36 -19.71
N VAL A 115 -3.97 35.13 -19.19
CA VAL A 115 -4.10 33.90 -19.99
C VAL A 115 -5.53 33.76 -20.55
N GLN A 116 -6.54 34.09 -19.74
CA GLN A 116 -7.95 34.10 -20.15
C GLN A 116 -8.23 35.16 -21.24
N GLU A 117 -7.78 36.40 -21.02
CA GLU A 117 -7.96 37.52 -21.97
C GLU A 117 -7.20 37.32 -23.30
N LYS A 118 -6.06 36.62 -23.28
CA LYS A 118 -5.16 36.50 -24.43
C LYS A 118 -5.35 35.23 -25.26
N TYR A 119 -5.65 34.10 -24.61
CA TYR A 119 -5.69 32.79 -25.25
C TYR A 119 -7.06 32.12 -25.10
N GLU A 120 -7.62 32.03 -23.90
CA GLU A 120 -8.88 31.30 -23.71
C GLU A 120 -10.05 31.95 -24.49
N CYS A 121 -10.06 33.29 -24.57
CA CYS A 121 -11.07 34.09 -25.28
C CYS A 121 -11.28 33.76 -26.77
N LEU A 122 -10.33 33.05 -27.40
CA LEU A 122 -10.36 32.70 -28.82
C LEU A 122 -11.32 31.53 -29.13
N HIS A 123 -11.52 30.63 -28.16
CA HIS A 123 -12.22 29.35 -28.30
C HIS A 123 -13.07 29.06 -27.04
N LEU A 124 -13.71 27.89 -26.94
CA LEU A 124 -14.43 27.50 -25.72
C LEU A 124 -13.47 26.94 -24.67
N GLU A 125 -13.69 27.23 -23.39
CA GLU A 125 -12.87 26.73 -22.26
C GLU A 125 -12.67 25.20 -22.30
N ALA A 126 -13.71 24.44 -22.67
CA ALA A 126 -13.67 22.98 -22.79
C ALA A 126 -12.87 22.45 -24.02
N GLU A 127 -12.40 23.34 -24.90
CA GLU A 127 -11.52 23.03 -26.03
C GLU A 127 -10.03 23.26 -25.65
N TRP A 128 -9.76 23.90 -24.52
CA TRP A 128 -8.43 24.11 -23.98
C TRP A 128 -8.04 23.03 -22.97
N ARG A 129 -6.73 22.82 -22.83
CA ARG A 129 -6.14 21.90 -21.87
C ARG A 129 -4.82 22.45 -21.34
N TYR A 130 -4.68 22.48 -20.02
CA TYR A 130 -3.43 22.78 -19.35
C TYR A 130 -2.67 21.47 -19.09
N ASP A 131 -1.40 21.40 -19.50
CA ASP A 131 -0.46 20.32 -19.20
C ASP A 131 0.72 20.88 -18.41
N LEU A 132 0.98 20.36 -17.21
CA LEU A 132 2.24 20.60 -16.49
C LEU A 132 3.33 19.72 -17.11
N GLN A 133 4.47 20.32 -17.48
CA GLN A 133 5.57 19.61 -18.13
C GLN A 133 6.92 20.10 -17.61
N ILE A 134 7.94 19.23 -17.65
CA ILE A 134 9.33 19.67 -17.53
C ILE A 134 9.74 20.25 -18.88
N ARG A 135 10.30 21.47 -18.88
CA ARG A 135 10.71 22.19 -20.10
C ARG A 135 12.17 22.64 -20.04
N TYR A 136 12.55 23.25 -18.93
CA TYR A 136 13.89 23.83 -18.77
C TYR A 136 14.79 22.79 -18.12
N LEU A 137 15.95 22.51 -18.75
CA LEU A 137 16.86 21.44 -18.32
C LEU A 137 18.20 22.01 -17.84
N PRO A 138 18.74 21.58 -16.68
CA PRO A 138 20.09 21.92 -16.28
C PRO A 138 21.13 21.41 -17.28
N GLU A 139 22.34 21.99 -17.32
CA GLU A 139 23.38 21.53 -18.26
C GLU A 139 23.74 20.05 -18.07
N ASP A 140 23.85 19.63 -16.80
CA ASP A 140 24.01 18.24 -16.37
C ASP A 140 22.68 17.62 -15.88
N PHE A 141 21.55 17.86 -16.57
CA PHE A 141 20.22 17.43 -16.11
C PHE A 141 20.15 15.94 -15.73
N MET A 142 20.85 15.06 -16.46
CA MET A 142 20.82 13.62 -16.20
C MET A 142 21.46 13.24 -14.85
N GLU A 143 22.41 14.02 -14.34
CA GLU A 143 23.00 13.81 -13.02
C GLU A 143 22.14 14.48 -11.94
N ARG A 144 21.74 15.76 -12.13
CA ARG A 144 20.86 16.46 -11.18
C ARG A 144 19.52 15.74 -10.96
N PHE A 145 18.95 15.15 -12.01
CA PHE A 145 17.69 14.41 -11.90
C PHE A 145 17.85 13.11 -11.07
N LYS A 146 19.04 12.48 -10.98
CA LYS A 146 19.23 11.36 -10.03
C LYS A 146 19.13 11.80 -8.57
N GLU A 147 19.50 13.05 -8.28
CA GLU A 147 19.35 13.65 -6.95
C GLU A 147 17.90 14.04 -6.62
N ASP A 148 17.04 14.20 -7.62
CA ASP A 148 15.60 14.42 -7.53
C ASP A 148 14.82 13.32 -8.29
N ARG A 149 14.68 12.17 -7.62
CA ARG A 149 14.00 10.98 -8.15
C ARG A 149 12.58 11.25 -8.64
N THR A 150 11.88 12.23 -8.05
CA THR A 150 10.52 12.60 -8.46
C THR A 150 10.55 13.31 -9.81
N THR A 151 11.42 14.30 -9.98
CA THR A 151 11.63 14.99 -11.27
C THR A 151 12.16 14.03 -12.36
N LEU A 152 13.08 13.11 -12.03
CA LEU A 152 13.52 12.06 -12.97
C LEU A 152 12.37 11.16 -13.44
N LEU A 153 11.51 10.72 -12.51
CA LEU A 153 10.37 9.87 -12.81
C LEU A 153 9.30 10.62 -13.62
N TYR A 154 9.08 11.91 -13.34
CA TYR A 154 8.15 12.75 -14.10
C TYR A 154 8.64 12.97 -15.53
N PHE A 155 9.92 13.32 -15.70
CA PHE A 155 10.56 13.48 -17.01
C PHE A 155 10.51 12.18 -17.83
N TYR A 156 10.76 11.04 -17.18
CA TYR A 156 10.59 9.71 -17.77
C TYR A 156 9.16 9.47 -18.26
N GLN A 157 8.14 9.76 -17.45
CA GLN A 157 6.73 9.54 -17.83
C GLN A 157 6.29 10.48 -18.96
N GLN A 158 6.75 11.73 -18.96
CA GLN A 158 6.54 12.69 -20.04
C GLN A 158 7.10 12.14 -21.37
N LEU A 159 8.38 11.77 -21.40
CA LEU A 159 9.02 11.22 -22.59
C LEU A 159 8.49 9.84 -22.99
N ARG A 160 8.04 8.99 -22.05
CA ARG A 160 7.31 7.75 -22.37
C ARG A 160 5.96 8.06 -23.04
N SER A 161 5.22 9.06 -22.56
CA SER A 161 3.94 9.46 -23.15
C SER A 161 4.11 10.03 -24.55
N GLU A 162 5.12 10.88 -24.74
CA GLU A 162 5.48 11.38 -26.06
C GLU A 162 5.97 10.27 -26.99
N TYR A 163 6.80 9.34 -26.50
CA TYR A 163 7.21 8.15 -27.26
C TYR A 163 6.00 7.36 -27.75
N MET A 164 5.06 6.98 -26.87
CA MET A 164 3.88 6.18 -27.22
C MET A 164 2.95 6.90 -28.22
N GLN A 165 2.82 8.23 -28.13
CA GLN A 165 1.95 9.01 -29.02
C GLN A 165 2.62 9.33 -30.38
N ASN A 166 3.89 9.76 -30.36
CA ASN A 166 4.54 10.39 -31.50
C ASN A 166 5.57 9.50 -32.22
N TYR A 167 6.14 8.49 -31.55
CA TYR A 167 7.34 7.77 -32.04
C TYR A 167 7.25 6.24 -32.05
N ALA A 168 6.39 5.62 -31.25
CA ALA A 168 6.34 4.16 -31.09
C ALA A 168 6.00 3.40 -32.39
N SER A 169 5.21 4.01 -33.28
CA SER A 169 4.89 3.51 -34.63
C SER A 169 5.96 3.84 -35.70
N LYS A 170 7.02 4.57 -35.35
CA LYS A 170 8.09 5.04 -36.25
C LYS A 170 9.46 4.41 -35.96
N VAL A 171 9.66 3.85 -34.76
CA VAL A 171 10.87 3.09 -34.40
C VAL A 171 10.83 1.67 -34.95
N SER A 172 11.96 0.96 -34.92
CA SER A 172 12.00 -0.47 -35.27
C SER A 172 11.31 -1.33 -34.22
N GLU A 173 10.77 -2.48 -34.64
CA GLU A 173 10.17 -3.48 -33.72
C GLU A 173 11.12 -3.88 -32.58
N GLY A 174 12.42 -3.99 -32.87
CA GLY A 174 13.44 -4.29 -31.86
C GLY A 174 13.58 -3.19 -30.82
N MET A 175 13.57 -1.92 -31.22
CA MET A 175 13.64 -0.78 -30.30
C MET A 175 12.36 -0.64 -29.46
N ALA A 176 11.19 -0.83 -30.08
CA ALA A 176 9.91 -0.85 -29.37
C ALA A 176 9.83 -1.99 -28.34
N LEU A 177 10.31 -3.19 -28.70
CA LEU A 177 10.42 -4.33 -27.79
C LEU A 177 11.33 -4.05 -26.60
N GLN A 178 12.48 -3.39 -26.82
CA GLN A 178 13.39 -3.00 -25.75
C GLN A 178 12.77 -1.96 -24.80
N LEU A 179 12.21 -0.87 -25.34
CA LEU A 179 11.57 0.20 -24.57
C LEU A 179 10.37 -0.31 -23.76
N GLY A 180 9.53 -1.15 -24.37
CA GLY A 180 8.40 -1.78 -23.68
C GLY A 180 8.80 -2.79 -22.61
N CYS A 181 9.87 -3.57 -22.81
CA CYS A 181 10.39 -4.47 -21.78
C CYS A 181 11.05 -3.71 -20.61
N LEU A 182 11.65 -2.53 -20.86
CA LEU A 182 12.18 -1.65 -19.82
C LEU A 182 11.05 -1.05 -18.96
N GLU A 183 9.96 -0.57 -19.58
CA GLU A 183 8.79 -0.13 -18.80
C GLU A 183 8.14 -1.31 -18.08
N LEU A 184 8.03 -2.49 -18.69
CA LEU A 184 7.46 -3.67 -18.04
C LEU A 184 8.25 -4.06 -16.76
N ARG A 185 9.59 -3.96 -16.78
CA ARG A 185 10.42 -4.17 -15.59
C ARG A 185 10.26 -3.07 -14.55
N ARG A 186 10.16 -1.81 -14.97
CA ARG A 186 10.03 -0.65 -14.06
C ARG A 186 8.64 -0.61 -13.39
N PHE A 187 7.58 -0.80 -14.17
CA PHE A 187 6.19 -0.82 -13.72
C PHE A 187 5.91 -1.98 -12.75
N TYR A 188 6.55 -3.14 -12.98
CA TYR A 188 6.53 -4.31 -12.11
C TYR A 188 7.86 -4.51 -11.37
N LYS A 189 8.41 -3.44 -10.76
CA LYS A 189 9.73 -3.46 -10.08
C LYS A 189 9.89 -4.50 -8.99
N ASP A 190 8.81 -4.94 -8.35
CA ASP A 190 8.81 -5.98 -7.29
C ASP A 190 8.60 -7.41 -7.83
N MET A 191 8.33 -7.57 -9.14
CA MET A 191 8.03 -8.87 -9.75
C MET A 191 9.27 -9.77 -9.86
N PRO A 192 9.18 -11.09 -9.55
CA PRO A 192 10.28 -12.03 -9.70
C PRO A 192 10.86 -12.07 -11.13
N GLN A 193 12.16 -12.35 -11.22
CA GLN A 193 12.95 -12.26 -12.46
C GLN A 193 12.40 -13.17 -13.58
N ASN A 194 11.92 -14.36 -13.21
CA ASN A 194 11.36 -15.39 -14.09
C ASN A 194 9.82 -15.39 -14.11
N ALA A 195 9.16 -14.37 -13.57
CA ALA A 195 7.70 -14.37 -13.43
C ALA A 195 6.96 -14.45 -14.77
N LEU A 196 7.50 -13.87 -15.84
CA LEU A 196 6.92 -13.90 -17.18
C LEU A 196 7.18 -15.21 -17.95
N ASP A 197 8.08 -16.08 -17.47
CA ASP A 197 8.26 -17.42 -18.03
C ASP A 197 7.06 -18.32 -17.72
N LYS A 198 6.32 -18.04 -16.61
CA LYS A 198 5.05 -18.70 -16.29
C LYS A 198 3.95 -18.26 -17.26
N LYS A 199 3.41 -19.21 -18.02
CA LYS A 199 2.31 -19.00 -18.98
C LYS A 199 1.12 -18.22 -18.40
N SER A 200 0.69 -18.57 -17.19
CA SER A 200 -0.43 -17.92 -16.48
C SER A 200 -0.20 -16.43 -16.25
N ASN A 201 1.01 -16.05 -15.84
CA ASN A 201 1.35 -14.67 -15.50
C ASN A 201 1.42 -13.79 -16.75
N PHE A 202 1.90 -14.36 -17.86
CA PHE A 202 1.82 -13.67 -19.15
C PHE A 202 0.36 -13.54 -19.63
N GLU A 203 -0.46 -14.57 -19.45
CA GLU A 203 -1.88 -14.53 -19.87
C GLU A 203 -2.73 -13.58 -19.00
N PHE A 204 -2.34 -13.32 -17.75
CA PHE A 204 -2.86 -12.22 -16.94
C PHE A 204 -2.45 -10.85 -17.51
N LEU A 205 -1.16 -10.65 -17.81
CA LEU A 205 -0.66 -9.40 -18.42
C LEU A 205 -1.34 -9.10 -19.77
N GLU A 206 -1.57 -10.15 -20.58
CA GLU A 206 -2.15 -10.05 -21.93
C GLU A 206 -3.66 -9.75 -21.92
N LYS A 207 -4.39 -10.11 -20.85
CA LYS A 207 -5.85 -9.94 -20.74
C LYS A 207 -6.30 -8.83 -19.79
N GLU A 208 -5.74 -8.81 -18.58
CA GLU A 208 -6.22 -7.99 -17.46
C GLU A 208 -5.53 -6.62 -17.38
N VAL A 209 -4.44 -6.44 -18.14
CA VAL A 209 -3.61 -5.22 -18.15
C VAL A 209 -3.49 -4.59 -19.53
N GLY A 210 -3.45 -5.42 -20.58
CA GLY A 210 -3.19 -4.98 -21.95
C GLY A 210 -1.70 -4.86 -22.25
N LEU A 211 -1.26 -5.37 -23.40
CA LEU A 211 0.11 -5.19 -23.90
C LEU A 211 0.31 -3.83 -24.57
N ASP A 212 -0.77 -3.16 -24.96
CA ASP A 212 -0.82 -1.82 -25.57
C ASP A 212 -0.30 -0.71 -24.65
N LEU A 213 -0.39 -0.90 -23.33
CA LEU A 213 0.25 -0.04 -22.34
C LEU A 213 1.78 -0.01 -22.48
N PHE A 214 2.39 -1.12 -22.93
CA PHE A 214 3.85 -1.31 -22.97
C PHE A 214 4.42 -1.30 -24.39
N PHE A 215 3.64 -1.73 -25.39
CA PHE A 215 4.09 -1.94 -26.76
C PHE A 215 3.07 -1.37 -27.76
N PRO A 216 3.51 -0.72 -28.85
CA PRO A 216 2.61 -0.15 -29.85
C PRO A 216 1.70 -1.21 -30.50
N SER A 217 0.43 -0.88 -30.73
CA SER A 217 -0.60 -1.79 -31.25
C SER A 217 -0.19 -2.50 -32.54
N GLN A 218 0.58 -1.84 -33.41
CA GLN A 218 1.08 -2.41 -34.66
C GLN A 218 1.93 -3.68 -34.44
N MET A 219 2.64 -3.81 -33.30
CA MET A 219 3.36 -5.05 -32.98
C MET A 219 2.43 -6.21 -32.62
N GLN A 220 1.28 -5.92 -32.02
CA GLN A 220 0.26 -6.93 -31.67
C GLN A 220 -0.53 -7.38 -32.91
N GLU A 221 -0.75 -6.47 -33.85
CA GLU A 221 -1.40 -6.73 -35.14
C GLU A 221 -0.49 -7.51 -36.11
N ASN A 222 0.79 -7.14 -36.19
CA ASN A 222 1.74 -7.74 -37.15
C ASN A 222 2.32 -9.09 -36.69
N LEU A 223 2.48 -9.32 -35.38
CA LEU A 223 3.14 -10.50 -34.83
C LEU A 223 2.14 -11.51 -34.27
N LYS A 224 2.30 -12.79 -34.61
CA LYS A 224 1.47 -13.86 -34.03
C LYS A 224 1.65 -13.90 -32.51
N PRO A 225 0.60 -13.98 -31.67
CA PRO A 225 0.72 -13.86 -30.20
C PRO A 225 1.78 -14.77 -29.56
N LYS A 226 1.88 -16.03 -30.01
CA LYS A 226 2.91 -16.99 -29.52
C LYS A 226 4.35 -16.57 -29.86
N GLN A 227 4.56 -15.86 -30.97
CA GLN A 227 5.85 -15.30 -31.36
C GLN A 227 6.15 -14.03 -30.54
N PHE A 228 5.17 -13.11 -30.43
CA PHE A 228 5.32 -11.87 -29.67
C PHE A 228 5.59 -12.14 -28.19
N ARG A 229 4.83 -13.05 -27.56
CA ARG A 229 5.06 -13.54 -26.19
C ARG A 229 6.51 -14.03 -26.00
N LYS A 230 7.02 -14.85 -26.92
CA LYS A 230 8.40 -15.35 -26.85
C LYS A 230 9.43 -14.22 -26.98
N MET A 231 9.20 -13.25 -27.87
CA MET A 231 10.08 -12.08 -28.05
C MET A 231 10.13 -11.22 -26.78
N ILE A 232 8.98 -10.97 -26.13
CA ILE A 232 8.91 -10.25 -24.85
C ILE A 232 9.66 -11.01 -23.76
N GLN A 233 9.40 -12.32 -23.59
CA GLN A 233 10.11 -13.16 -22.61
C GLN A 233 11.64 -13.11 -22.80
N GLN A 234 12.13 -13.31 -24.02
CA GLN A 234 13.57 -13.32 -24.32
C GLN A 234 14.25 -11.95 -24.15
N THR A 235 13.52 -10.84 -24.39
CA THR A 235 14.08 -9.49 -24.19
C THR A 235 14.01 -9.06 -22.72
N PHE A 236 12.91 -9.38 -22.02
CA PHE A 236 12.75 -9.07 -20.60
C PHE A 236 13.83 -9.71 -19.72
N GLN A 237 14.28 -10.94 -20.05
CA GLN A 237 15.38 -11.60 -19.33
C GLN A 237 16.68 -10.77 -19.30
N GLN A 238 16.92 -9.89 -20.29
CA GLN A 238 18.08 -8.98 -20.30
C GLN A 238 17.96 -7.82 -19.28
N TYR A 239 16.75 -7.54 -18.82
CA TYR A 239 16.42 -6.42 -17.93
C TYR A 239 15.85 -6.89 -16.58
N ALA A 240 15.61 -8.19 -16.39
CA ALA A 240 14.95 -8.77 -15.21
C ALA A 240 15.62 -8.44 -13.86
N LEU A 241 16.92 -8.10 -13.87
CA LEU A 241 17.71 -7.69 -12.70
C LEU A 241 17.70 -6.17 -12.41
N LEU A 242 17.22 -5.34 -13.35
CA LEU A 242 17.31 -3.88 -13.24
C LEU A 242 16.29 -3.31 -12.26
N ARG A 243 16.75 -2.33 -11.49
CA ARG A 243 15.96 -1.48 -10.58
C ARG A 243 15.19 -0.43 -11.38
N GLU A 244 14.19 0.18 -10.74
CA GLU A 244 13.34 1.23 -11.33
C GLU A 244 14.14 2.38 -11.98
N GLU A 245 15.16 2.89 -11.28
CA GLU A 245 16.03 3.97 -11.77
C GLU A 245 16.90 3.51 -12.95
N GLU A 246 17.48 2.30 -12.88
CA GLU A 246 18.30 1.74 -13.95
C GLU A 246 17.47 1.50 -15.23
N CYS A 247 16.20 1.09 -15.09
CA CYS A 247 15.26 1.01 -16.21
C CYS A 247 14.97 2.38 -16.82
N ILE A 248 14.76 3.42 -16.00
CA ILE A 248 14.51 4.79 -16.46
C ILE A 248 15.72 5.32 -17.24
N LEU A 249 16.91 5.30 -16.65
CA LEU A 249 18.14 5.81 -17.28
C LEU A 249 18.44 5.07 -18.60
N LYS A 250 18.25 3.75 -18.63
CA LYS A 250 18.45 2.93 -19.83
C LYS A 250 17.40 3.18 -20.92
N PHE A 251 16.14 3.44 -20.54
CA PHE A 251 15.09 3.84 -21.48
C PHE A 251 15.39 5.21 -22.08
N LEU A 252 15.75 6.21 -21.27
CA LEU A 252 16.10 7.55 -21.73
C LEU A 252 17.31 7.51 -22.69
N HIS A 253 18.36 6.76 -22.33
CA HIS A 253 19.50 6.54 -23.21
C HIS A 253 19.07 5.88 -24.54
N THR A 254 18.32 4.78 -24.52
CA THR A 254 17.84 4.13 -25.75
C THR A 254 16.97 5.08 -26.59
N LEU A 255 16.06 5.84 -25.99
CA LEU A 255 15.21 6.81 -26.71
C LEU A 255 16.03 7.93 -27.38
N SER A 256 17.08 8.43 -26.70
CA SER A 256 17.96 9.48 -27.23
C SER A 256 18.76 9.08 -28.47
N THR A 257 18.81 7.79 -28.82
CA THR A 257 19.44 7.32 -30.08
C THR A 257 18.59 7.60 -31.32
N PHE A 258 17.32 8.00 -31.15
CA PHE A 258 16.36 8.21 -32.23
C PHE A 258 15.55 9.51 -32.11
N ALA A 259 15.14 9.87 -30.89
CA ALA A 259 14.41 11.09 -30.59
C ALA A 259 15.33 12.12 -29.91
N ASN A 260 15.10 13.40 -30.18
CA ASN A 260 15.67 14.47 -29.37
C ASN A 260 14.93 14.51 -28.04
N ILE A 261 15.67 14.52 -26.92
CA ILE A 261 15.09 14.52 -25.56
C ILE A 261 15.57 15.68 -24.69
N ASP A 262 16.59 16.45 -25.13
CA ASP A 262 17.18 17.54 -24.37
C ASP A 262 16.98 18.93 -25.00
N GLN A 263 16.39 19.05 -26.19
CA GLN A 263 16.39 20.30 -26.98
C GLN A 263 15.13 20.44 -27.84
N GLU A 264 14.54 21.64 -27.91
CA GLU A 264 13.45 21.97 -28.84
C GLU A 264 14.00 22.49 -30.18
N SER A 265 13.34 22.18 -31.30
CA SER A 265 13.77 22.58 -32.65
C SER A 265 12.72 23.44 -33.35
N TYR A 266 13.13 24.62 -33.82
CA TYR A 266 12.31 25.64 -34.46
C TYR A 266 12.81 25.93 -35.88
N ARG A 267 11.91 26.18 -36.84
CA ARG A 267 12.28 26.43 -38.24
C ARG A 267 11.96 27.86 -38.66
N CYS A 268 12.95 28.73 -38.52
CA CYS A 268 12.81 30.18 -38.53
C CYS A 268 13.72 30.87 -39.56
N GLU A 269 13.49 32.15 -39.83
CA GLU A 269 14.39 33.02 -40.61
C GLU A 269 15.32 33.81 -39.67
N LEU A 270 16.65 33.65 -39.78
CA LEU A 270 17.61 34.56 -39.13
C LEU A 270 17.76 35.84 -39.93
N ILE A 271 17.71 37.00 -39.26
CA ILE A 271 17.89 38.33 -39.88
C ILE A 271 19.33 38.80 -39.64
N GLN A 272 20.19 38.68 -40.66
CA GLN A 272 21.59 39.11 -40.61
C GLN A 272 21.95 39.97 -41.83
N GLY A 273 21.18 41.04 -42.07
CA GLY A 273 21.27 41.89 -43.27
C GLY A 273 20.57 41.28 -44.49
N TRP A 274 20.60 39.95 -44.61
CA TRP A 274 19.71 39.14 -45.44
C TRP A 274 18.98 38.13 -44.55
N ASN A 275 17.83 37.63 -45.00
CA ASN A 275 17.08 36.61 -44.27
C ASN A 275 17.54 35.21 -44.71
N ILE A 276 17.86 34.34 -43.75
CA ILE A 276 18.29 32.95 -44.00
C ILE A 276 17.39 32.01 -43.21
N THR A 277 16.65 31.12 -43.89
CA THR A 277 15.89 30.06 -43.22
C THR A 277 16.83 29.00 -42.65
N VAL A 278 16.64 28.65 -41.38
CA VAL A 278 17.45 27.68 -40.64
C VAL A 278 16.58 26.77 -39.79
N ASP A 279 17.10 25.59 -39.45
CA ASP A 279 16.62 24.84 -38.29
C ASP A 279 17.47 25.28 -37.08
N LEU A 280 16.82 25.89 -36.09
CA LEU A 280 17.42 26.45 -34.88
C LEU A 280 17.02 25.58 -33.69
N VAL A 281 18.01 25.16 -32.90
CA VAL A 281 17.84 24.21 -31.80
C VAL A 281 18.19 24.91 -30.48
N ILE A 282 17.31 24.77 -29.49
CA ILE A 282 17.45 25.40 -28.17
C ILE A 282 17.37 24.30 -27.11
N GLY A 283 18.41 24.17 -26.31
CA GLY A 283 18.49 23.23 -25.20
C GLY A 283 19.51 23.71 -24.17
N PRO A 284 19.87 22.91 -23.14
CA PRO A 284 20.75 23.32 -22.04
C PRO A 284 22.08 23.93 -22.50
N LYS A 285 22.58 23.51 -23.67
CA LYS A 285 23.89 23.84 -24.22
C LYS A 285 23.88 25.11 -25.10
N GLY A 286 22.88 25.97 -24.94
CA GLY A 286 22.72 27.25 -25.65
C GLY A 286 21.87 27.18 -26.93
N ILE A 287 21.74 28.33 -27.59
CA ILE A 287 21.00 28.52 -28.86
C ILE A 287 21.93 28.17 -30.02
N ARG A 288 21.52 27.23 -30.88
CA ARG A 288 22.36 26.63 -31.93
C ARG A 288 21.69 26.59 -33.29
N GLN A 289 22.47 26.72 -34.36
CA GLN A 289 22.04 26.54 -35.74
C GLN A 289 22.41 25.15 -36.24
N MET A 290 21.47 24.45 -36.88
CA MET A 290 21.71 23.21 -37.63
C MET A 290 21.55 23.48 -39.13
N THR A 291 22.57 23.10 -39.92
CA THR A 291 22.61 23.33 -41.38
C THR A 291 22.28 22.08 -42.20
N SER A 292 22.47 20.90 -41.61
CA SER A 292 21.92 19.62 -42.07
C SER A 292 21.84 18.66 -40.89
N LYS A 293 21.08 17.55 -41.01
CA LYS A 293 20.94 16.53 -39.95
C LYS A 293 22.24 15.82 -39.55
N GLU A 294 23.29 15.95 -40.35
CA GLU A 294 24.59 15.29 -40.17
C GLU A 294 25.71 16.29 -39.82
N ALA A 295 25.43 17.60 -39.87
CA ALA A 295 26.38 18.64 -39.55
C ALA A 295 26.43 18.94 -38.04
N LYS A 296 27.62 19.24 -37.53
CA LYS A 296 27.80 19.68 -36.14
C LYS A 296 27.08 21.04 -35.93
N PRO A 297 26.18 21.18 -34.94
CA PRO A 297 25.50 22.45 -34.69
C PRO A 297 26.47 23.59 -34.33
N THR A 298 26.22 24.77 -34.91
CA THR A 298 26.99 25.99 -34.67
C THR A 298 26.35 26.78 -33.52
N CYS A 299 27.12 27.21 -32.52
CA CYS A 299 26.58 28.04 -31.43
C CYS A 299 26.30 29.47 -31.94
N LEU A 300 25.10 30.00 -31.66
CA LEU A 300 24.71 31.38 -31.96
C LEU A 300 24.76 32.27 -30.71
N ALA A 301 24.29 31.74 -29.57
CA ALA A 301 24.31 32.43 -28.29
C ALA A 301 24.28 31.45 -27.11
N GLU A 302 24.90 31.82 -26.00
CA GLU A 302 24.81 31.15 -24.71
C GLU A 302 23.93 31.99 -23.77
N PHE A 303 23.11 31.36 -22.93
CA PHE A 303 22.08 32.05 -22.14
C PHE A 303 22.65 33.12 -21.21
N LYS A 304 23.84 32.89 -20.62
CA LYS A 304 24.58 33.85 -19.79
C LYS A 304 24.99 35.15 -20.52
N HIS A 305 24.92 35.18 -21.85
CA HIS A 305 25.20 36.37 -22.65
C HIS A 305 23.93 37.12 -23.10
N ILE A 306 22.74 36.61 -22.79
CA ILE A 306 21.47 37.27 -23.15
C ILE A 306 21.11 38.28 -22.05
N LYS A 307 20.70 39.49 -22.46
CA LYS A 307 20.39 40.61 -21.57
C LYS A 307 18.96 41.14 -21.67
N SER A 308 18.26 40.81 -22.75
CA SER A 308 16.88 41.24 -23.01
C SER A 308 16.27 40.40 -24.11
N ILE A 309 15.01 40.02 -23.92
CA ILE A 309 14.21 39.24 -24.86
C ILE A 309 13.01 40.10 -25.25
N LYS A 310 12.70 40.21 -26.55
CA LYS A 310 11.56 41.01 -27.02
C LYS A 310 10.86 40.33 -28.19
N CYS A 311 9.56 40.14 -28.08
CA CYS A 311 8.70 39.75 -29.21
C CYS A 311 8.04 40.99 -29.82
N SER A 312 7.90 40.99 -31.14
CA SER A 312 7.07 41.96 -31.88
C SER A 312 6.40 41.28 -33.07
N SER A 313 5.08 41.45 -33.19
CA SER A 313 4.33 41.04 -34.38
C SER A 313 4.76 41.88 -35.59
N VAL A 314 4.67 41.27 -36.77
CA VAL A 314 4.95 41.87 -38.08
C VAL A 314 3.71 41.65 -38.97
N GLU A 315 3.61 42.42 -40.05
CA GLU A 315 2.61 42.21 -41.10
C GLU A 315 2.59 40.74 -41.59
N GLU A 316 1.44 40.30 -42.11
CA GLU A 316 1.15 38.90 -42.46
C GLU A 316 1.08 37.90 -41.29
N GLY A 317 0.97 38.36 -40.04
CA GLY A 317 0.76 37.50 -38.86
C GLY A 317 2.02 36.78 -38.34
N ARG A 318 3.15 37.01 -39.01
CA ARG A 318 4.49 36.57 -38.56
C ARG A 318 4.96 37.42 -37.39
N ALA A 319 6.04 37.00 -36.73
CA ALA A 319 6.65 37.77 -35.65
C ALA A 319 8.18 37.76 -35.72
N VAL A 320 8.80 38.67 -34.95
CA VAL A 320 10.24 38.72 -34.73
C VAL A 320 10.51 38.65 -33.23
N LEU A 321 11.36 37.71 -32.87
CA LEU A 321 12.01 37.56 -31.57
C LEU A 321 13.40 38.21 -31.65
N GLN A 322 13.65 39.20 -30.80
CA GLN A 322 14.89 39.96 -30.74
C GLN A 322 15.60 39.72 -29.41
N LEU A 323 16.85 39.24 -29.48
CA LEU A 323 17.69 38.91 -28.33
C LEU A 323 18.85 39.91 -28.24
N GLY A 324 18.89 40.69 -27.16
CA GLY A 324 20.00 41.59 -26.84
C GLY A 324 21.15 40.81 -26.20
N LEU A 325 22.36 40.93 -26.76
CA LEU A 325 23.54 40.16 -26.34
C LEU A 325 24.58 41.03 -25.63
N SER A 326 25.31 40.43 -24.69
CA SER A 326 26.39 41.07 -23.95
C SER A 326 27.64 41.25 -24.82
N GLY A 327 28.14 42.49 -24.93
CA GLY A 327 29.40 42.78 -25.62
C GLY A 327 29.28 43.07 -27.12
N THR A 328 28.11 42.89 -27.73
CA THR A 328 27.84 43.25 -29.13
C THR A 328 26.69 44.26 -29.24
N PRO A 329 26.82 45.35 -30.03
CA PRO A 329 25.73 46.29 -30.24
C PRO A 329 24.63 45.73 -31.16
N GLN A 330 24.92 44.64 -31.88
CA GLN A 330 23.96 43.94 -32.74
C GLN A 330 23.21 42.88 -31.93
N SER A 331 21.87 42.96 -31.95
CA SER A 331 20.97 41.94 -31.43
C SER A 331 20.84 40.76 -32.39
N LEU A 332 20.70 39.54 -31.89
CA LEU A 332 20.27 38.40 -32.69
C LEU A 332 18.75 38.50 -32.93
N ALA A 333 18.33 38.64 -34.19
CA ALA A 333 16.93 38.76 -34.57
C ALA A 333 16.48 37.51 -35.37
N ILE A 334 15.38 36.91 -34.91
CA ILE A 334 14.84 35.64 -35.38
C ILE A 334 13.38 35.90 -35.79
N LYS A 335 13.02 35.60 -37.03
CA LYS A 335 11.66 35.76 -37.55
C LYS A 335 10.97 34.39 -37.62
N THR A 336 9.81 34.30 -36.99
CA THR A 336 9.01 33.08 -36.81
C THR A 336 7.82 33.04 -37.77
N ALA A 337 7.18 31.88 -37.90
CA ALA A 337 5.94 31.73 -38.66
C ALA A 337 4.74 32.38 -37.96
N SER A 338 4.74 32.49 -36.63
CA SER A 338 3.67 33.11 -35.85
C SER A 338 4.18 33.84 -34.59
N LEU A 339 3.32 34.69 -33.99
CA LEU A 339 3.58 35.29 -32.69
C LEU A 339 3.66 34.24 -31.57
N ALA A 340 2.78 33.22 -31.60
CA ALA A 340 2.80 32.11 -30.63
C ALA A 340 4.15 31.37 -30.65
N GLU A 341 4.72 31.12 -31.83
CA GLU A 341 6.06 30.52 -31.94
C GLU A 341 7.14 31.42 -31.32
N ALA A 342 7.10 32.75 -31.55
CA ALA A 342 8.05 33.68 -30.95
C ALA A 342 7.91 33.75 -29.42
N GLU A 343 6.70 33.69 -28.88
CA GLU A 343 6.44 33.64 -27.43
C GLU A 343 6.87 32.31 -26.80
N ASN A 344 6.59 31.18 -27.47
CA ASN A 344 7.06 29.85 -27.06
C ASN A 344 8.59 29.77 -27.03
N MET A 345 9.28 30.37 -28.00
CA MET A 345 10.74 30.50 -28.01
C MET A 345 11.25 31.46 -26.93
N ALA A 346 10.55 32.58 -26.70
CA ALA A 346 10.93 33.57 -25.68
C ALA A 346 10.88 32.98 -24.27
N ASP A 347 9.81 32.28 -23.90
CA ASP A 347 9.72 31.59 -22.61
C ASP A 347 10.82 30.53 -22.43
N LEU A 348 11.12 29.75 -23.47
CA LEU A 348 12.17 28.72 -23.40
C LEU A 348 13.54 29.36 -23.09
N ILE A 349 13.89 30.41 -23.82
CA ILE A 349 15.15 31.12 -23.66
C ILE A 349 15.20 31.82 -22.30
N ASP A 350 14.12 32.47 -21.88
CA ASP A 350 14.02 33.13 -20.58
C ASP A 350 14.15 32.11 -19.43
N GLY A 351 13.50 30.95 -19.54
CA GLY A 351 13.62 29.87 -18.57
C GLY A 351 15.04 29.33 -18.43
N TYR A 352 15.77 29.12 -19.54
CA TYR A 352 17.19 28.79 -19.48
C TYR A 352 18.05 29.93 -18.90
N CYS A 353 17.72 31.20 -19.19
CA CYS A 353 18.39 32.36 -18.58
C CYS A 353 18.16 32.44 -17.06
N ARG A 354 16.94 32.19 -16.57
CA ARG A 354 16.64 32.07 -15.13
C ARG A 354 17.43 30.91 -14.50
N LEU A 355 17.37 29.72 -15.11
CA LEU A 355 17.97 28.48 -14.63
C LEU A 355 19.51 28.48 -14.58
N GLN A 356 20.18 29.21 -15.48
CA GLN A 356 21.65 29.25 -15.57
C GLN A 356 22.27 30.57 -15.08
N GLY A 357 21.49 31.65 -15.02
CA GLY A 357 21.96 32.99 -14.68
C GLY A 357 21.76 33.42 -13.23
N ASP A 358 21.09 32.59 -12.41
CA ASP A 358 20.67 32.92 -11.04
C ASP A 358 19.79 34.19 -11.00
N LEU A 359 18.85 34.29 -11.95
CA LEU A 359 17.98 35.44 -12.17
C LEU A 359 16.55 35.17 -11.68
N GLU A 360 16.13 35.88 -10.61
CA GLU A 360 14.76 35.82 -10.09
C GLU A 360 13.70 36.44 -11.03
N THR A 361 14.13 37.33 -11.92
CA THR A 361 13.27 38.16 -12.79
C THR A 361 13.44 37.84 -14.27
N SER A 362 12.34 37.82 -15.02
CA SER A 362 12.36 37.67 -16.48
C SER A 362 13.16 38.76 -17.22
N LEU A 363 13.80 38.37 -18.32
CA LEU A 363 14.43 39.25 -19.31
C LEU A 363 13.46 39.69 -20.44
N ILE A 364 12.20 39.24 -20.41
CA ILE A 364 11.18 39.57 -21.43
C ILE A 364 10.66 41.00 -21.25
N ILE A 365 10.84 41.84 -22.26
CA ILE A 365 10.39 43.22 -22.26
C ILE A 365 8.93 43.30 -22.78
N PHE A 366 7.98 43.19 -21.84
CA PHE A 366 6.57 43.40 -22.13
C PHE A 366 6.25 44.88 -22.47
N PRO A 367 5.55 45.18 -23.57
CA PRO A 367 5.10 46.53 -23.90
C PRO A 367 3.93 46.92 -22.98
N ARG A 368 4.25 47.56 -21.85
CA ARG A 368 3.26 48.03 -20.85
C ARG A 368 2.14 48.86 -21.50
N ARG A 369 0.88 48.44 -21.31
CA ARG A 369 -0.24 49.40 -21.16
C ARG A 369 0.03 50.25 -19.91
N GLU A 370 -0.40 51.51 -19.94
CA GLU A 370 -0.12 52.45 -18.85
C GLU A 370 -0.84 52.02 -17.56
N ARG A 371 -0.09 51.58 -16.53
CA ARG A 371 -0.63 51.54 -15.16
C ARG A 371 -0.90 52.97 -14.72
N GLU A 372 -2.17 53.28 -14.45
CA GLU A 372 -2.55 54.60 -13.96
C GLU A 372 -1.87 54.95 -12.63
N LYS A 373 -1.76 56.26 -12.38
CA LYS A 373 -0.94 56.82 -11.31
C LYS A 373 -1.54 56.54 -9.93
N ARG A 374 -1.09 55.47 -9.25
CA ARG A 374 -1.15 55.44 -7.78
C ARG A 374 -0.29 56.58 -7.25
N ILE A 375 -0.94 57.58 -6.68
CA ILE A 375 -0.32 58.81 -6.18
C ILE A 375 0.62 58.45 -5.02
N SER A 376 1.90 58.82 -5.15
CA SER A 376 2.88 58.66 -4.08
C SER A 376 2.68 59.71 -2.99
N LEU A 377 2.38 59.25 -1.78
CA LEU A 377 2.55 60.05 -0.56
C LEU A 377 4.05 60.22 -0.25
N PRO A 378 4.46 61.34 0.39
CA PRO A 378 5.88 61.68 0.56
C PRO A 378 6.60 60.77 1.56
N GLN A 379 7.90 60.60 1.35
CA GLN A 379 8.78 59.77 2.18
C GLN A 379 8.97 60.36 3.60
N ILE A 380 9.07 59.47 4.58
CA ILE A 380 9.62 59.75 5.91
C ILE A 380 10.87 58.87 6.09
N PRO A 381 11.99 59.35 6.68
CA PRO A 381 13.25 58.60 6.68
C PRO A 381 13.24 57.37 7.59
N ALA A 382 13.84 56.27 7.12
CA ALA A 382 14.07 55.07 7.92
C ALA A 382 15.45 55.11 8.62
N PRO A 383 15.55 54.70 9.90
CA PRO A 383 16.80 54.23 10.49
C PRO A 383 17.02 52.74 10.18
N HIS A 384 18.29 52.34 10.14
CA HIS A 384 18.80 51.07 9.61
C HIS A 384 18.54 49.81 10.48
N LEU A 385 18.64 48.65 9.79
CA LEU A 385 19.18 47.35 10.25
C LEU A 385 18.45 46.59 11.38
N GLU A 386 17.91 45.40 11.07
CA GLU A 386 18.72 44.17 11.06
C GLU A 386 18.02 43.04 10.26
N GLU A 387 18.75 41.95 9.98
CA GLU A 387 18.31 40.86 9.09
C GLU A 387 17.32 39.90 9.76
N ARG A 388 16.24 39.54 9.05
CA ARG A 388 15.42 38.35 9.39
C ARG A 388 14.94 37.61 8.15
N GLN A 389 15.34 36.35 8.05
CA GLN A 389 14.74 35.38 7.13
C GLN A 389 13.27 35.14 7.53
N PHE A 390 12.34 35.32 6.58
CA PHE A 390 10.94 35.01 6.81
C PHE A 390 10.65 33.54 6.53
N THR A 391 10.66 32.72 7.58
CA THR A 391 9.99 31.41 7.58
C THR A 391 8.48 31.62 7.61
N LEU A 392 7.85 31.70 6.44
CA LEU A 392 6.39 31.70 6.34
C LEU A 392 5.85 30.33 6.76
N SER A 393 4.99 30.32 7.78
CA SER A 393 4.34 29.12 8.29
C SER A 393 3.25 28.66 7.32
N ASP A 394 3.41 27.46 6.76
CA ASP A 394 2.49 26.92 5.78
C ASP A 394 1.08 26.70 6.37
N SER A 395 0.07 27.27 5.72
CA SER A 395 -1.34 27.06 6.01
C SER A 395 -2.21 27.16 4.74
N MET A 396 -1.66 26.66 3.63
CA MET A 396 -2.44 26.31 2.45
C MET A 396 -3.52 25.26 2.80
N SER A 397 -4.70 25.34 2.19
CA SER A 397 -5.80 24.39 2.47
C SER A 397 -5.59 23.08 1.71
N VAL A 398 -4.88 22.12 2.33
CA VAL A 398 -4.52 20.81 1.71
C VAL A 398 -5.66 19.78 1.72
N ASP A 399 -6.88 20.16 2.11
CA ASP A 399 -7.99 19.24 2.44
C ASP A 399 -8.79 18.70 1.23
N SER A 400 -8.13 18.45 0.09
CA SER A 400 -8.77 17.77 -1.05
C SER A 400 -7.80 17.04 -2.00
N ASP A 401 -8.15 15.78 -2.29
CA ASP A 401 -7.44 14.90 -3.23
C ASP A 401 -7.46 15.42 -4.69
N ILE A 402 -8.52 16.13 -5.12
CA ILE A 402 -8.70 16.58 -6.51
C ILE A 402 -8.51 18.09 -6.67
N TYR A 403 -8.56 18.85 -5.57
CA TYR A 403 -8.69 20.31 -5.58
C TYR A 403 -7.56 20.97 -4.78
N ALA A 404 -6.97 22.04 -5.32
CA ALA A 404 -6.15 23.00 -4.58
C ALA A 404 -6.94 24.31 -4.52
N GLU A 405 -6.88 25.01 -3.39
CA GLU A 405 -7.42 26.35 -3.24
C GLU A 405 -6.29 27.26 -2.78
N ILE A 406 -5.87 28.17 -3.67
CA ILE A 406 -4.92 29.23 -3.34
C ILE A 406 -5.71 30.32 -2.60
N PRO A 407 -5.41 30.62 -1.32
CA PRO A 407 -6.20 31.57 -0.55
C PRO A 407 -6.07 33.02 -1.03
N ASP A 408 -7.20 33.71 -1.06
CA ASP A 408 -7.29 35.16 -0.97
C ASP A 408 -6.87 35.57 0.47
N GLU A 409 -6.04 36.62 0.62
CA GLU A 409 -5.70 37.16 1.97
C GLU A 409 -6.94 37.75 2.68
N SER A 410 -8.05 37.95 1.97
CA SER A 410 -9.29 38.54 2.45
C SER A 410 -10.46 37.55 2.53
N THR A 411 -11.10 37.54 3.71
CA THR A 411 -12.41 36.92 4.04
C THR A 411 -12.49 35.38 4.16
N ARG A 412 -12.75 34.92 5.40
CA ARG A 412 -13.31 33.58 5.69
C ARG A 412 -14.84 33.65 5.79
N PRO A 413 -15.63 32.93 4.98
CA PRO A 413 -17.09 32.90 5.12
C PRO A 413 -17.57 31.97 6.26
N ARG A 414 -18.54 32.42 7.07
CA ARG A 414 -19.32 31.55 7.97
C ARG A 414 -20.52 30.98 7.22
N SER A 415 -20.78 29.67 7.33
CA SER A 415 -22.08 29.07 7.01
C SER A 415 -22.26 27.67 7.64
N GLY A 416 -23.20 27.54 8.58
CA GLY A 416 -23.97 26.31 8.84
C GLY A 416 -23.28 25.00 9.26
N VAL A 417 -21.95 24.92 9.34
CA VAL A 417 -21.26 23.66 9.70
C VAL A 417 -21.56 23.26 11.14
N GLN A 418 -21.98 22.01 11.33
CA GLN A 418 -22.01 21.37 12.65
C GLN A 418 -20.54 21.18 13.08
N HIS A 419 -20.03 22.06 13.94
CA HIS A 419 -18.63 22.05 14.36
C HIS A 419 -18.32 20.78 15.16
N TYR A 420 -17.46 19.93 14.61
CA TYR A 420 -16.89 18.76 15.30
C TYR A 420 -15.69 19.12 16.18
N GLY A 421 -15.22 20.37 16.12
CA GLY A 421 -14.19 20.92 17.00
C GLY A 421 -14.69 20.97 18.45
N ILE A 422 -14.00 20.27 19.34
CA ILE A 422 -14.24 20.24 20.79
C ILE A 422 -13.02 20.89 21.48
N SER A 423 -13.24 21.74 22.50
CA SER A 423 -12.11 22.28 23.29
C SER A 423 -11.44 21.14 24.06
N ARG A 424 -10.11 21.13 24.15
CA ARG A 424 -9.41 20.21 25.05
C ARG A 424 -9.89 20.34 26.50
N GLU A 425 -10.31 21.54 26.89
CA GLU A 425 -10.81 21.86 28.23
C GLU A 425 -12.09 21.09 28.58
N ASP A 426 -12.91 20.73 27.59
CA ASP A 426 -14.13 19.93 27.75
C ASP A 426 -13.84 18.42 27.96
N ILE A 427 -12.60 17.98 27.72
CA ILE A 427 -12.18 16.58 27.72
C ILE A 427 -11.26 16.28 28.91
N THR A 428 -11.76 15.51 29.88
CA THR A 428 -10.91 14.93 30.95
C THR A 428 -10.35 13.59 30.48
N LEU A 429 -9.02 13.46 30.35
CA LEU A 429 -8.37 12.17 30.12
C LEU A 429 -8.30 11.31 31.39
N GLY A 430 -8.42 10.00 31.23
CA GLY A 430 -8.26 8.97 32.25
C GLY A 430 -7.06 8.07 31.97
N ARG A 431 -7.25 6.74 32.11
CA ARG A 431 -6.21 5.73 31.83
C ARG A 431 -6.03 5.49 30.33
N ILE A 432 -4.85 4.97 29.96
CA ILE A 432 -4.61 4.40 28.63
C ILE A 432 -5.43 3.10 28.48
N LEU A 433 -6.04 2.92 27.31
CA LEU A 433 -6.77 1.73 26.87
C LEU A 433 -5.93 0.87 25.91
N GLY A 434 -5.01 1.48 25.15
CA GLY A 434 -4.07 0.79 24.27
C GLY A 434 -3.14 1.75 23.52
N GLU A 435 -2.14 1.22 22.81
CA GLU A 435 -1.26 2.00 21.92
C GLU A 435 -1.52 1.63 20.45
N GLY A 436 -1.76 2.64 19.62
CA GLY A 436 -1.91 2.51 18.17
C GLY A 436 -0.72 3.12 17.40
N PHE A 437 -0.73 3.00 16.08
CA PHE A 437 0.38 3.44 15.22
C PHE A 437 0.76 4.93 15.40
N PHE A 438 -0.23 5.82 15.55
CA PHE A 438 -0.02 7.27 15.66
C PHE A 438 0.19 7.76 17.10
N GLY A 439 -0.15 6.96 18.11
CA GLY A 439 -0.28 7.40 19.50
C GLY A 439 -1.20 6.52 20.34
N GLU A 440 -1.40 6.93 21.58
CA GLU A 440 -2.14 6.17 22.59
C GLU A 440 -3.65 6.44 22.50
N VAL A 441 -4.46 5.45 22.87
CA VAL A 441 -5.90 5.58 23.08
C VAL A 441 -6.16 5.70 24.57
N TYR A 442 -6.84 6.75 24.99
CA TYR A 442 -7.23 6.99 26.38
C TYR A 442 -8.72 6.77 26.59
N GLU A 443 -9.09 6.34 27.79
CA GLU A 443 -10.44 6.56 28.33
C GLU A 443 -10.57 8.05 28.68
N GLY A 444 -11.74 8.64 28.49
CA GLY A 444 -11.98 10.03 28.84
C GLY A 444 -13.44 10.33 29.13
N ILE A 445 -13.68 11.55 29.64
CA ILE A 445 -15.02 12.09 29.87
C ILE A 445 -15.13 13.43 29.13
N TYR A 446 -16.04 13.50 28.17
CA TYR A 446 -16.42 14.72 27.48
C TYR A 446 -17.57 15.40 28.24
N THR A 447 -17.40 16.68 28.56
CA THR A 447 -18.47 17.53 29.10
C THR A 447 -19.05 18.33 27.95
N THR A 448 -20.26 18.01 27.51
CA THR A 448 -20.91 18.74 26.42
C THR A 448 -21.21 20.20 26.80
N PRO A 449 -21.45 21.10 25.83
CA PRO A 449 -21.91 22.47 26.09
C PRO A 449 -23.24 22.61 26.87
N LYS A 450 -23.93 21.51 27.18
CA LYS A 450 -25.12 21.46 28.05
C LYS A 450 -24.79 21.04 29.50
N GLY A 451 -23.55 20.68 29.80
CA GLY A 451 -23.13 20.08 31.07
C GLY A 451 -23.37 18.56 31.17
N GLU A 452 -23.91 17.92 30.13
CA GLU A 452 -24.06 16.46 30.08
C GLU A 452 -22.66 15.82 29.94
N ARG A 453 -22.33 14.85 30.80
CA ARG A 453 -21.03 14.14 30.80
C ARG A 453 -21.15 12.81 30.08
N VAL A 454 -20.29 12.58 29.08
CA VAL A 454 -20.29 11.41 28.19
C VAL A 454 -18.95 10.70 28.30
N ASN A 455 -18.95 9.38 28.45
CA ASN A 455 -17.72 8.58 28.43
C ASN A 455 -17.26 8.38 26.98
N VAL A 456 -15.98 8.66 26.72
CA VAL A 456 -15.39 8.71 25.37
C VAL A 456 -14.07 7.97 25.31
N ALA A 457 -13.72 7.49 24.11
CA ALA A 457 -12.38 7.03 23.78
C ALA A 457 -11.64 8.14 23.03
N VAL A 458 -10.42 8.46 23.43
CA VAL A 458 -9.63 9.58 22.86
C VAL A 458 -8.36 9.01 22.22
N LYS A 459 -8.34 8.92 20.88
CA LYS A 459 -7.14 8.60 20.10
C LYS A 459 -6.25 9.85 20.09
N THR A 460 -4.97 9.71 20.42
CA THR A 460 -4.00 10.82 20.45
C THR A 460 -2.96 10.69 19.35
N CYS A 461 -2.47 11.82 18.83
CA CYS A 461 -1.28 11.84 17.99
C CYS A 461 -0.02 12.10 18.85
N LYS A 462 1.11 11.45 18.57
CA LYS A 462 2.38 11.75 19.27
C LYS A 462 2.86 13.16 18.91
N LYS A 463 3.44 13.90 19.87
CA LYS A 463 3.82 15.32 19.67
C LYS A 463 4.81 15.51 18.52
N ASP A 464 5.80 14.62 18.42
CA ASP A 464 6.87 14.66 17.41
C ASP A 464 6.47 13.95 16.09
N CYS A 465 5.17 13.85 15.80
CA CYS A 465 4.66 13.19 14.60
C CYS A 465 4.87 14.07 13.35
N SER A 466 5.36 13.47 12.26
CA SER A 466 5.57 14.17 10.99
C SER A 466 4.24 14.64 10.36
N PRO A 467 4.24 15.72 9.54
CA PRO A 467 3.03 16.24 8.92
C PRO A 467 2.20 15.16 8.21
N GLU A 468 2.83 14.35 7.34
CA GLU A 468 2.14 13.26 6.65
C GLU A 468 1.39 12.28 7.57
N ASN A 469 1.90 12.07 8.79
CA ASN A 469 1.31 11.15 9.74
C ASN A 469 0.20 11.81 10.57
N LYS A 470 0.25 13.14 10.75
CA LYS A 470 -0.88 13.95 11.23
C LYS A 470 -2.00 14.00 10.18
N ASP A 471 -1.67 14.14 8.90
CA ASP A 471 -2.64 14.08 7.80
C ASP A 471 -3.33 12.71 7.72
N LYS A 472 -2.57 11.62 7.81
CA LYS A 472 -3.11 10.25 7.86
C LYS A 472 -4.02 10.07 9.08
N PHE A 473 -3.62 10.55 10.25
CA PHE A 473 -4.42 10.54 11.48
C PHE A 473 -5.73 11.32 11.35
N LEU A 474 -5.69 12.56 10.84
CA LEU A 474 -6.90 13.36 10.59
C LEU A 474 -7.80 12.74 9.50
N SER A 475 -7.24 12.10 8.48
CA SER A 475 -8.01 11.46 7.40
C SER A 475 -8.93 10.34 7.92
N GLU A 476 -8.58 9.69 9.03
CA GLU A 476 -9.43 8.72 9.73
C GLU A 476 -10.71 9.39 10.26
N ALA A 477 -10.58 10.54 10.95
CA ALA A 477 -11.73 11.28 11.46
C ALA A 477 -12.57 11.91 10.34
N VAL A 478 -11.95 12.40 9.26
CA VAL A 478 -12.66 12.94 8.08
C VAL A 478 -13.46 11.83 7.36
N LEU A 479 -12.96 10.60 7.35
CA LEU A 479 -13.70 9.43 6.87
C LEU A 479 -14.84 9.07 7.83
N MET A 480 -14.56 8.87 9.12
CA MET A 480 -15.56 8.49 10.13
C MET A 480 -16.72 9.50 10.25
N LYS A 481 -16.48 10.80 10.01
CA LYS A 481 -17.49 11.86 9.95
C LYS A 481 -18.61 11.60 8.93
N LYS A 482 -18.37 10.75 7.92
CA LYS A 482 -19.34 10.38 6.88
C LYS A 482 -20.05 9.04 7.15
N LEU A 483 -19.66 8.31 8.21
CA LEU A 483 -20.18 6.97 8.50
C LEU A 483 -21.26 7.01 9.59
N ASP A 484 -22.45 6.49 9.29
CA ASP A 484 -23.53 6.30 10.27
C ASP A 484 -24.18 4.92 10.06
N HIS A 485 -23.84 3.99 10.96
CA HIS A 485 -24.34 2.61 10.94
C HIS A 485 -24.26 2.01 12.36
N PRO A 486 -25.29 1.26 12.84
CA PRO A 486 -25.34 0.74 14.21
C PRO A 486 -24.17 -0.17 14.60
N HIS A 487 -23.53 -0.83 13.63
CA HIS A 487 -22.36 -1.69 13.84
C HIS A 487 -21.04 -1.04 13.40
N ILE A 488 -20.94 0.30 13.43
CA ILE A 488 -19.71 1.07 13.24
C ILE A 488 -19.42 1.94 14.49
N VAL A 489 -18.14 2.16 14.79
CA VAL A 489 -17.68 3.07 15.83
C VAL A 489 -17.96 4.52 15.42
N LYS A 490 -18.65 5.27 16.28
CA LYS A 490 -19.06 6.65 15.99
C LYS A 490 -18.04 7.68 16.44
N LEU A 491 -17.75 8.65 15.56
CA LEU A 491 -17.01 9.88 15.87
C LEU A 491 -17.91 10.82 16.68
N ILE A 492 -17.38 11.39 17.76
CA ILE A 492 -18.02 12.44 18.58
C ILE A 492 -17.45 13.81 18.21
N GLY A 493 -16.14 13.90 17.99
CA GLY A 493 -15.48 15.14 17.56
C GLY A 493 -13.96 15.03 17.47
N ILE A 494 -13.32 16.17 17.25
CA ILE A 494 -11.87 16.33 17.11
C ILE A 494 -11.45 17.50 18.01
N ALA A 495 -10.37 17.35 18.79
CA ALA A 495 -9.70 18.49 19.40
C ALA A 495 -8.49 18.82 18.52
N GLU A 496 -8.60 19.91 17.76
CA GLU A 496 -7.62 20.31 16.74
C GLU A 496 -6.29 20.77 17.34
N GLU A 497 -6.31 21.24 18.60
CA GLU A 497 -5.13 21.65 19.36
C GLU A 497 -4.03 20.58 19.42
N GLU A 498 -2.78 20.96 19.21
CA GLU A 498 -1.63 20.08 19.37
C GLU A 498 -1.47 19.56 20.82
N PRO A 499 -1.19 18.26 21.04
CA PRO A 499 -1.23 17.16 20.07
C PRO A 499 -2.67 16.76 19.72
N THR A 500 -3.05 16.79 18.44
CA THR A 500 -4.43 16.59 17.98
C THR A 500 -5.08 15.31 18.52
N TRP A 501 -6.35 15.38 18.95
CA TRP A 501 -7.13 14.25 19.48
C TRP A 501 -8.36 13.93 18.61
N ILE A 502 -8.69 12.65 18.49
CA ILE A 502 -9.94 12.15 17.89
C ILE A 502 -10.80 11.52 19.00
N ILE A 503 -12.02 12.02 19.17
CA ILE A 503 -12.93 11.65 20.26
C ILE A 503 -14.04 10.76 19.70
N MET A 504 -14.20 9.57 20.25
CA MET A 504 -15.12 8.51 19.79
C MET A 504 -15.99 7.98 20.94
N GLU A 505 -17.09 7.29 20.60
CA GLU A 505 -17.86 6.50 21.59
C GLU A 505 -16.98 5.46 22.30
N LEU A 506 -17.04 5.39 23.64
CA LEU A 506 -16.36 4.36 24.45
C LEU A 506 -17.22 3.09 24.55
N TYR A 507 -16.59 1.91 24.39
CA TYR A 507 -17.27 0.62 24.55
C TYR A 507 -16.68 -0.16 25.73
N PRO A 508 -17.50 -0.51 26.74
CA PRO A 508 -17.00 -0.94 28.05
C PRO A 508 -16.41 -2.36 28.10
N TYR A 509 -16.65 -3.18 27.07
CA TYR A 509 -16.13 -4.54 26.96
C TYR A 509 -14.86 -4.64 26.09
N GLY A 510 -14.37 -3.52 25.53
CA GLY A 510 -13.11 -3.46 24.82
C GLY A 510 -13.09 -4.22 23.48
N GLU A 511 -11.93 -4.80 23.16
CA GLU A 511 -11.62 -5.49 21.91
C GLU A 511 -12.30 -6.88 21.84
N LEU A 512 -12.86 -7.22 20.68
CA LEU A 512 -13.51 -8.51 20.47
C LEU A 512 -12.54 -9.70 20.59
N GLY A 513 -11.28 -9.57 20.16
CA GLY A 513 -10.29 -10.66 20.30
C GLY A 513 -10.07 -11.05 21.75
N GLN A 514 -9.74 -10.07 22.60
CA GLN A 514 -9.62 -10.26 24.05
C GLN A 514 -10.93 -10.75 24.71
N TYR A 515 -12.07 -10.17 24.33
CA TYR A 515 -13.37 -10.56 24.88
C TYR A 515 -13.75 -12.01 24.54
N LEU A 516 -13.45 -12.48 23.32
CA LEU A 516 -13.67 -13.86 22.89
C LEU A 516 -12.84 -14.87 23.70
N GLU A 517 -11.58 -14.55 23.99
CA GLU A 517 -10.70 -15.41 24.77
C GLU A 517 -11.19 -15.51 26.23
N GLN A 518 -11.46 -14.37 26.86
CA GLN A 518 -11.93 -14.30 28.25
C GLN A 518 -13.30 -14.99 28.47
N ASN A 519 -14.22 -14.86 27.51
CA ASN A 519 -15.60 -15.36 27.63
C ASN A 519 -15.83 -16.70 26.90
N LYS A 520 -14.78 -17.36 26.43
CA LYS A 520 -14.83 -18.61 25.65
C LYS A 520 -15.70 -19.74 26.25
N HIS A 521 -15.79 -19.81 27.57
CA HIS A 521 -16.62 -20.82 28.26
C HIS A 521 -18.10 -20.46 28.39
N CYS A 522 -18.46 -19.20 28.13
CA CYS A 522 -19.82 -18.66 28.26
C CYS A 522 -20.47 -18.31 26.91
N LEU A 523 -19.68 -18.11 25.86
CA LEU A 523 -20.16 -17.74 24.53
C LEU A 523 -20.69 -18.96 23.75
N ALA A 524 -21.95 -18.89 23.35
CA ALA A 524 -22.58 -19.92 22.51
C ALA A 524 -22.37 -19.62 21.01
N VAL A 525 -22.39 -20.67 20.18
CA VAL A 525 -22.21 -20.57 18.72
C VAL A 525 -23.17 -19.57 18.05
N PRO A 526 -24.48 -19.47 18.40
CA PRO A 526 -25.35 -18.43 17.85
C PRO A 526 -24.91 -16.99 18.16
N THR A 527 -24.23 -16.75 19.29
CA THR A 527 -23.68 -15.43 19.64
C THR A 527 -22.46 -15.09 18.78
N LEU A 528 -21.60 -16.07 18.51
CA LEU A 528 -20.47 -15.90 17.59
C LEU A 528 -20.96 -15.57 16.16
N ILE A 529 -22.02 -16.25 15.71
CA ILE A 529 -22.65 -16.01 14.40
C ILE A 529 -23.37 -14.67 14.38
N LEU A 530 -23.96 -14.22 15.50
CA LEU A 530 -24.52 -12.88 15.62
C LEU A 530 -23.45 -11.80 15.40
N TYR A 531 -22.27 -11.93 16.00
CA TYR A 531 -21.17 -10.98 15.77
C TYR A 531 -20.74 -10.95 14.30
N VAL A 532 -20.59 -12.12 13.67
CA VAL A 532 -20.29 -12.23 12.23
C VAL A 532 -21.37 -11.55 11.37
N LEU A 533 -22.66 -11.73 11.69
CA LEU A 533 -23.80 -11.10 11.00
C LEU A 533 -23.90 -9.58 11.25
N GLN A 534 -23.38 -9.07 12.36
CA GLN A 534 -23.35 -7.64 12.65
C GLN A 534 -22.22 -6.94 11.86
N ILE A 535 -21.06 -7.58 11.76
CA ILE A 535 -19.93 -7.08 10.98
C ILE A 535 -20.18 -7.20 9.47
N SER A 536 -20.84 -8.26 8.97
CA SER A 536 -21.22 -8.30 7.55
C SER A 536 -22.17 -7.17 7.16
N LYS A 537 -23.05 -6.71 8.06
CA LYS A 537 -23.91 -5.53 7.83
C LYS A 537 -23.11 -4.24 7.77
N ALA A 538 -22.12 -4.07 8.64
CA ALA A 538 -21.21 -2.92 8.59
C ALA A 538 -20.42 -2.90 7.28
N LEU A 539 -19.92 -4.05 6.84
CA LEU A 539 -19.15 -4.17 5.59
C LEU A 539 -20.04 -4.04 4.34
N ALA A 540 -21.31 -4.47 4.38
CA ALA A 540 -22.29 -4.20 3.33
C ALA A 540 -22.65 -2.71 3.22
N TYR A 541 -22.64 -1.98 4.34
CA TYR A 541 -22.78 -0.52 4.34
C TYR A 541 -21.54 0.16 3.73
N LEU A 542 -20.32 -0.29 4.04
CA LEU A 542 -19.09 0.23 3.41
C LEU A 542 -19.03 -0.09 1.91
N GLU A 543 -19.40 -1.32 1.51
CA GLU A 543 -19.58 -1.73 0.11
C GLU A 543 -20.53 -0.79 -0.65
N ALA A 544 -21.65 -0.40 -0.04
CA ALA A 544 -22.65 0.49 -0.66
C ALA A 544 -22.22 1.96 -0.79
N ILE A 545 -21.10 2.37 -0.17
CA ILE A 545 -20.50 3.71 -0.31
C ILE A 545 -19.10 3.68 -0.95
N ASN A 546 -18.75 2.57 -1.61
CA ASN A 546 -17.43 2.30 -2.21
C ASN A 546 -16.25 2.53 -1.24
N CYS A 547 -16.43 2.26 0.06
CA CYS A 547 -15.37 2.31 1.06
C CYS A 547 -14.80 0.92 1.32
N VAL A 548 -13.47 0.79 1.31
CA VAL A 548 -12.74 -0.45 1.61
C VAL A 548 -11.96 -0.27 2.90
N HIS A 549 -12.15 -1.18 3.85
CA HIS A 549 -11.63 -1.11 5.21
C HIS A 549 -10.14 -1.45 5.29
N ARG A 550 -9.69 -2.46 4.52
CA ARG A 550 -8.28 -2.86 4.33
C ARG A 550 -7.56 -3.48 5.52
N ASP A 551 -8.16 -3.48 6.71
CA ASP A 551 -7.72 -4.28 7.87
C ASP A 551 -8.93 -4.78 8.69
N ILE A 552 -9.54 -5.89 8.25
CA ILE A 552 -10.70 -6.50 8.93
C ILE A 552 -10.20 -7.69 9.75
N ALA A 553 -10.24 -7.56 11.08
CA ALA A 553 -9.78 -8.55 12.05
C ALA A 553 -10.44 -8.30 13.41
N VAL A 554 -10.44 -9.30 14.32
CA VAL A 554 -11.06 -9.15 15.65
C VAL A 554 -10.46 -8.04 16.53
N ARG A 555 -9.20 -7.65 16.27
CA ARG A 555 -8.54 -6.49 16.91
C ARG A 555 -9.20 -5.14 16.61
N ASN A 556 -9.88 -5.02 15.46
CA ASN A 556 -10.47 -3.78 14.96
C ASN A 556 -12.00 -3.77 15.17
N ILE A 557 -12.49 -4.66 16.04
CA ILE A 557 -13.91 -4.80 16.38
C ILE A 557 -14.07 -4.61 17.89
N LEU A 558 -14.98 -3.72 18.29
CA LEU A 558 -15.24 -3.38 19.69
C LEU A 558 -16.59 -3.94 20.14
N VAL A 559 -16.64 -4.39 21.39
CA VAL A 559 -17.83 -5.00 22.01
C VAL A 559 -18.62 -3.92 22.76
N ALA A 560 -19.73 -3.47 22.17
CA ALA A 560 -20.61 -2.47 22.77
C ALA A 560 -21.50 -3.08 23.87
N SER A 561 -21.93 -4.34 23.68
CA SER A 561 -22.63 -5.15 24.68
C SER A 561 -22.47 -6.64 24.35
N PRO A 562 -22.86 -7.57 25.25
CA PRO A 562 -22.79 -9.02 24.97
C PRO A 562 -23.60 -9.49 23.76
N GLU A 563 -24.50 -8.66 23.20
CA GLU A 563 -25.24 -8.94 21.96
C GLU A 563 -24.95 -7.92 20.83
N CYS A 564 -23.96 -7.03 20.97
CA CYS A 564 -23.66 -6.00 19.96
C CYS A 564 -22.17 -5.70 19.81
N VAL A 565 -21.64 -5.91 18.61
CA VAL A 565 -20.29 -5.50 18.18
C VAL A 565 -20.31 -4.37 17.16
N LYS A 566 -19.21 -3.63 17.06
CA LYS A 566 -19.00 -2.51 16.12
C LYS A 566 -17.60 -2.57 15.48
N LEU A 567 -17.53 -2.30 14.18
CA LEU A 567 -16.30 -2.19 13.40
C LEU A 567 -15.65 -0.80 13.59
N GLY A 568 -14.31 -0.75 13.74
CA GLY A 568 -13.52 0.46 13.96
C GLY A 568 -12.09 0.37 13.44
N ASP A 569 -11.25 1.35 13.82
CA ASP A 569 -9.91 1.63 13.29
C ASP A 569 -9.88 1.84 11.77
N PHE A 570 -10.39 3.00 11.33
CA PHE A 570 -10.48 3.38 9.93
C PHE A 570 -9.16 3.96 9.37
N GLY A 571 -8.05 3.92 10.13
CA GLY A 571 -6.76 4.54 9.78
C GLY A 571 -6.08 3.97 8.53
N LEU A 572 -6.53 2.82 8.02
CA LEU A 572 -6.13 2.25 6.73
C LEU A 572 -7.23 2.30 5.66
N SER A 573 -8.44 2.71 6.01
CA SER A 573 -9.60 2.65 5.12
C SER A 573 -9.62 3.80 4.11
N ARG A 574 -10.18 3.57 2.92
CA ARG A 574 -10.28 4.56 1.84
C ARG A 574 -11.54 4.33 0.99
N TYR A 575 -12.06 5.42 0.42
CA TYR A 575 -12.96 5.33 -0.72
C TYR A 575 -12.20 4.87 -1.97
N ILE A 576 -12.88 4.17 -2.87
CA ILE A 576 -12.37 3.75 -4.19
C ILE A 576 -13.30 4.31 -5.27
N GLU A 577 -12.72 4.98 -6.27
CA GLU A 577 -13.42 5.32 -7.52
C GLU A 577 -13.40 4.10 -8.45
N ASP A 578 -14.47 3.91 -9.23
CA ASP A 578 -14.68 2.66 -9.97
C ASP A 578 -13.49 2.29 -10.91
N GLU A 579 -13.22 0.99 -10.98
CA GLU A 579 -12.07 0.35 -11.65
C GLU A 579 -10.67 0.57 -11.02
N GLU A 580 -10.44 1.59 -10.19
CA GLU A 580 -9.12 1.81 -9.57
C GLU A 580 -8.77 0.79 -8.47
N TYR A 581 -7.47 0.60 -8.23
CA TYR A 581 -6.98 -0.13 -7.07
C TYR A 581 -5.76 0.53 -6.43
N TYR A 582 -5.83 0.70 -5.10
CA TYR A 582 -4.77 1.28 -4.31
C TYR A 582 -3.53 0.37 -4.27
N LYS A 583 -2.32 0.96 -4.12
CA LYS A 583 -1.06 0.27 -3.79
C LYS A 583 -0.45 0.89 -2.53
N ALA A 584 -0.27 0.08 -1.49
CA ALA A 584 0.19 0.54 -0.18
C ALA A 584 1.72 0.68 -0.03
N SER A 585 2.14 1.61 0.83
CA SER A 585 3.51 1.76 1.32
C SER A 585 3.98 0.59 2.21
N ILE A 586 5.28 0.51 2.47
CA ILE A 586 6.00 -0.71 2.90
C ILE A 586 5.77 -1.13 4.38
N THR A 587 5.14 -0.29 5.21
CA THR A 587 5.05 -0.48 6.68
C THR A 587 4.11 -1.61 7.13
N ARG A 588 4.67 -2.59 7.86
CA ARG A 588 4.00 -3.62 8.71
C ARG A 588 2.55 -4.01 8.33
N LEU A 589 2.37 -4.58 7.15
CA LEU A 589 1.08 -5.06 6.67
C LEU A 589 0.61 -6.37 7.37
N PRO A 590 -0.71 -6.59 7.57
CA PRO A 590 -1.27 -7.74 8.28
C PRO A 590 -1.34 -9.01 7.40
N ILE A 591 -0.18 -9.51 6.94
CA ILE A 591 -0.08 -10.55 5.90
C ILE A 591 -0.97 -11.79 6.14
N LYS A 592 -1.13 -12.25 7.40
CA LYS A 592 -1.93 -13.44 7.73
C LYS A 592 -3.46 -13.28 7.53
N TRP A 593 -3.94 -12.05 7.36
CA TRP A 593 -5.35 -11.71 7.09
C TRP A 593 -5.60 -11.34 5.62
N MET A 594 -4.56 -10.88 4.92
CA MET A 594 -4.68 -10.35 3.56
C MET A 594 -4.98 -11.43 2.52
N SER A 595 -5.66 -11.02 1.44
CA SER A 595 -5.90 -11.86 0.27
C SER A 595 -4.65 -12.00 -0.62
N PRO A 596 -4.57 -13.03 -1.48
CA PRO A 596 -3.42 -13.24 -2.36
C PRO A 596 -3.10 -12.02 -3.24
N GLU A 597 -4.10 -11.33 -3.78
CA GLU A 597 -3.90 -10.13 -4.61
C GLU A 597 -3.46 -8.89 -3.80
N SER A 598 -3.89 -8.76 -2.54
CA SER A 598 -3.37 -7.75 -1.62
C SER A 598 -1.92 -8.04 -1.20
N ILE A 599 -1.54 -9.31 -1.06
CA ILE A 599 -0.16 -9.71 -0.74
C ILE A 599 0.75 -9.48 -1.96
N ASN A 600 0.42 -10.05 -3.12
CA ASN A 600 1.28 -10.07 -4.31
C ASN A 600 1.30 -8.74 -5.09
N PHE A 601 0.16 -8.06 -5.23
CA PHE A 601 0.03 -6.88 -6.10
C PHE A 601 -0.30 -5.58 -5.35
N ARG A 602 -0.39 -5.65 -4.01
CA ARG A 602 -0.90 -4.60 -3.12
C ARG A 602 -2.33 -4.15 -3.43
N ARG A 603 -3.08 -4.90 -4.24
CA ARG A 603 -4.46 -4.58 -4.66
C ARG A 603 -5.44 -4.76 -3.50
N PHE A 604 -6.06 -3.67 -3.07
CA PHE A 604 -7.18 -3.69 -2.12
C PHE A 604 -8.47 -3.30 -2.84
N THR A 605 -9.55 -4.04 -2.60
CA THR A 605 -10.89 -3.87 -3.15
C THR A 605 -11.94 -4.46 -2.18
N THR A 606 -13.23 -4.30 -2.44
CA THR A 606 -14.29 -4.99 -1.69
C THR A 606 -14.09 -6.51 -1.66
N ALA A 607 -13.52 -7.11 -2.73
CA ALA A 607 -13.22 -8.54 -2.79
C ALA A 607 -12.03 -8.96 -1.91
N SER A 608 -11.06 -8.08 -1.64
CA SER A 608 -10.03 -8.35 -0.62
C SER A 608 -10.59 -8.22 0.79
N ASP A 609 -11.53 -7.29 1.01
CA ASP A 609 -12.23 -7.17 2.29
C ASP A 609 -13.13 -8.38 2.57
N VAL A 610 -13.78 -8.98 1.56
CA VAL A 610 -14.54 -10.25 1.71
C VAL A 610 -13.63 -11.39 2.20
N TRP A 611 -12.41 -11.48 1.67
CA TRP A 611 -11.40 -12.45 2.14
C TRP A 611 -10.99 -12.19 3.60
N MET A 612 -10.64 -10.94 3.94
CA MET A 612 -10.27 -10.56 5.31
C MET A 612 -11.43 -10.81 6.29
N PHE A 613 -12.66 -10.50 5.89
CA PHE A 613 -13.86 -10.77 6.67
C PHE A 613 -14.02 -12.27 6.95
N ALA A 614 -13.75 -13.16 5.99
CA ALA A 614 -13.78 -14.59 6.24
C ALA A 614 -12.64 -15.08 7.16
N VAL A 615 -11.45 -14.45 7.12
CA VAL A 615 -10.43 -14.67 8.15
C VAL A 615 -10.95 -14.21 9.52
N CYS A 616 -11.60 -13.05 9.61
CA CYS A 616 -12.24 -12.57 10.84
C CYS A 616 -13.37 -13.50 11.33
N MET A 617 -14.16 -14.10 10.42
CA MET A 617 -15.14 -15.13 10.81
C MET A 617 -14.44 -16.35 11.45
N TRP A 618 -13.30 -16.76 10.89
CA TRP A 618 -12.50 -17.85 11.42
C TRP A 618 -11.90 -17.51 12.80
N GLU A 619 -11.42 -16.28 13.01
CA GLU A 619 -10.97 -15.80 14.32
C GLU A 619 -12.08 -15.84 15.37
N ILE A 620 -13.28 -15.33 15.02
CA ILE A 620 -14.45 -15.33 15.92
C ILE A 620 -14.86 -16.76 16.29
N LEU A 621 -14.97 -17.66 15.31
CA LEU A 621 -15.32 -19.07 15.54
C LEU A 621 -14.18 -19.89 16.20
N SER A 622 -12.96 -19.35 16.24
CA SER A 622 -11.80 -19.94 16.92
C SER A 622 -11.52 -19.33 18.30
N TYR A 623 -12.32 -18.37 18.75
CA TYR A 623 -12.15 -17.61 19.99
C TYR A 623 -10.82 -16.83 20.04
N GLY A 624 -10.55 -16.00 19.03
CA GLY A 624 -9.42 -15.07 19.03
C GLY A 624 -8.06 -15.67 18.66
N LYS A 625 -7.98 -16.97 18.30
CA LYS A 625 -6.74 -17.56 17.77
C LYS A 625 -6.24 -16.79 16.55
N GLN A 626 -4.93 -16.51 16.49
CA GLN A 626 -4.30 -15.92 15.32
C GLN A 626 -4.41 -16.86 14.09
N PRO A 627 -4.81 -16.35 12.91
CA PRO A 627 -4.79 -17.12 11.67
C PRO A 627 -3.36 -17.52 11.30
N PHE A 628 -3.16 -18.74 10.80
CA PHE A 628 -1.85 -19.26 10.42
C PHE A 628 -0.77 -19.08 11.52
N PHE A 629 -1.09 -19.32 12.79
CA PHE A 629 -0.15 -19.13 13.91
C PHE A 629 1.13 -19.98 13.77
N TRP A 630 1.06 -21.11 13.05
CA TRP A 630 2.16 -22.03 12.78
C TRP A 630 3.06 -21.64 11.58
N LEU A 631 2.84 -20.47 10.95
CA LEU A 631 3.61 -19.97 9.81
C LEU A 631 4.24 -18.60 10.11
N GLU A 632 5.39 -18.31 9.50
CA GLU A 632 5.87 -16.93 9.33
C GLU A 632 5.11 -16.23 8.19
N ASN A 633 5.03 -14.89 8.24
CA ASN A 633 4.34 -14.09 7.23
C ASN A 633 4.83 -14.33 5.79
N LYS A 634 6.11 -14.67 5.60
CA LYS A 634 6.70 -14.93 4.28
C LYS A 634 6.17 -16.21 3.62
N ASP A 635 5.76 -17.21 4.41
CA ASP A 635 5.39 -18.54 3.93
C ASP A 635 3.88 -18.66 3.64
N VAL A 636 3.07 -17.78 4.23
CA VAL A 636 1.60 -17.73 4.05
C VAL A 636 1.20 -17.71 2.58
N ILE A 637 1.86 -16.90 1.74
CA ILE A 637 1.49 -16.80 0.33
C ILE A 637 1.72 -18.10 -0.43
N GLY A 638 2.85 -18.77 -0.21
CA GLY A 638 3.17 -20.07 -0.83
C GLY A 638 2.28 -21.22 -0.34
N VAL A 639 1.57 -21.03 0.77
CA VAL A 639 0.51 -21.93 1.27
C VAL A 639 -0.80 -21.62 0.51
N LEU A 640 -1.23 -20.35 0.49
CA LEU A 640 -2.45 -19.92 -0.21
C LEU A 640 -2.44 -20.21 -1.72
N GLU A 641 -1.29 -20.06 -2.38
CA GLU A 641 -1.08 -20.34 -3.81
C GLU A 641 -1.17 -21.84 -4.17
N ARG A 642 -1.04 -22.76 -3.20
CA ARG A 642 -1.31 -24.20 -3.42
C ARG A 642 -2.79 -24.58 -3.26
N GLY A 643 -3.64 -23.64 -2.86
CA GLY A 643 -5.04 -23.91 -2.50
C GLY A 643 -5.26 -24.26 -1.03
N ASP A 644 -4.21 -24.30 -0.19
CA ASP A 644 -4.35 -24.51 1.26
C ASP A 644 -5.14 -23.34 1.88
N ARG A 645 -5.95 -23.62 2.92
CA ARG A 645 -6.80 -22.65 3.64
C ARG A 645 -6.80 -22.92 5.15
N LEU A 646 -7.33 -21.99 5.94
CA LEU A 646 -7.48 -22.15 7.39
C LEU A 646 -8.45 -23.32 7.71
N PRO A 647 -8.10 -24.26 8.61
CA PRO A 647 -8.91 -25.44 8.89
C PRO A 647 -10.21 -25.10 9.63
N LYS A 648 -11.29 -25.86 9.42
CA LYS A 648 -12.58 -25.63 10.10
C LYS A 648 -12.42 -25.60 11.64
N PRO A 649 -12.81 -24.51 12.34
CA PRO A 649 -12.85 -24.49 13.79
C PRO A 649 -13.82 -25.52 14.35
N ASP A 650 -13.51 -26.12 15.51
CA ASP A 650 -14.23 -27.30 16.05
C ASP A 650 -15.76 -27.09 16.08
N LEU A 651 -16.19 -26.00 16.72
CA LEU A 651 -17.59 -25.62 16.93
C LEU A 651 -18.23 -24.87 15.74
N CYS A 652 -17.51 -24.66 14.63
CA CYS A 652 -18.06 -24.00 13.45
C CYS A 652 -19.05 -24.91 12.70
N PRO A 653 -20.30 -24.48 12.44
CA PRO A 653 -21.26 -25.23 11.63
C PRO A 653 -20.75 -25.46 10.19
N PRO A 654 -20.98 -26.63 9.57
CA PRO A 654 -20.48 -26.91 8.23
C PRO A 654 -20.91 -25.89 7.17
N VAL A 655 -22.17 -25.43 7.23
CA VAL A 655 -22.73 -24.45 6.28
C VAL A 655 -21.99 -23.11 6.36
N LEU A 656 -21.65 -22.66 7.57
CA LEU A 656 -20.88 -21.44 7.78
C LEU A 656 -19.45 -21.57 7.25
N TYR A 657 -18.80 -22.72 7.46
CA TYR A 657 -17.47 -22.97 6.92
C TYR A 657 -17.46 -23.05 5.38
N THR A 658 -18.49 -23.64 4.76
CA THR A 658 -18.67 -23.59 3.30
C THR A 658 -18.76 -22.14 2.80
N LEU A 659 -19.45 -21.26 3.54
CA LEU A 659 -19.50 -19.82 3.22
C LEU A 659 -18.12 -19.15 3.36
N MET A 660 -17.36 -19.46 4.42
CA MET A 660 -15.97 -18.99 4.58
C MET A 660 -15.10 -19.43 3.38
N THR A 661 -15.19 -20.70 2.96
CA THR A 661 -14.37 -21.20 1.83
C THR A 661 -14.70 -20.52 0.50
N ARG A 662 -15.96 -20.09 0.27
CA ARG A 662 -16.33 -19.28 -0.91
C ARG A 662 -15.78 -17.85 -0.85
N CYS A 663 -15.62 -17.29 0.34
CA CYS A 663 -14.97 -15.99 0.53
C CYS A 663 -13.44 -16.06 0.35
N TRP A 664 -12.86 -17.27 0.51
CA TRP A 664 -11.45 -17.56 0.24
C TRP A 664 -11.20 -18.18 -1.14
N ASP A 665 -12.06 -17.93 -2.13
CA ASP A 665 -11.70 -18.25 -3.51
C ASP A 665 -10.43 -17.47 -3.89
N TYR A 666 -9.56 -18.11 -4.67
CA TYR A 666 -8.34 -17.47 -5.13
C TYR A 666 -8.67 -16.34 -6.11
N ASP A 667 -9.67 -16.53 -6.98
CA ASP A 667 -10.14 -15.47 -7.87
C ASP A 667 -10.97 -14.43 -7.07
N PRO A 668 -10.64 -13.12 -7.12
CA PRO A 668 -11.43 -12.10 -6.44
C PRO A 668 -12.87 -11.94 -6.97
N SER A 669 -13.15 -12.35 -8.21
CA SER A 669 -14.46 -12.16 -8.85
C SER A 669 -15.50 -13.24 -8.50
N GLU A 670 -15.05 -14.45 -8.13
CA GLU A 670 -15.91 -15.56 -7.68
C GLU A 670 -16.34 -15.42 -6.20
N ARG A 671 -15.76 -14.47 -5.46
CA ARG A 671 -16.08 -14.21 -4.05
C ARG A 671 -17.46 -13.54 -3.92
N PRO A 672 -18.34 -13.99 -3.00
CA PRO A 672 -19.67 -13.40 -2.81
C PRO A 672 -19.61 -11.97 -2.27
N LYS A 673 -20.55 -11.11 -2.68
CA LYS A 673 -20.62 -9.71 -2.21
C LYS A 673 -21.16 -9.62 -0.78
N PHE A 674 -20.88 -8.53 -0.07
CA PHE A 674 -21.31 -8.40 1.32
C PHE A 674 -22.83 -8.43 1.48
N LYS A 675 -23.58 -7.87 0.53
CA LYS A 675 -25.04 -8.01 0.47
C LYS A 675 -25.52 -9.48 0.50
N ASP A 676 -24.87 -10.37 -0.24
CA ASP A 676 -25.24 -11.79 -0.33
C ASP A 676 -24.81 -12.56 0.92
N LEU A 677 -23.69 -12.15 1.52
CA LEU A 677 -23.22 -12.65 2.81
C LEU A 677 -24.17 -12.27 3.95
N VAL A 678 -24.72 -11.05 3.98
CA VAL A 678 -25.72 -10.64 4.99
C VAL A 678 -26.97 -11.54 4.95
N CYS A 679 -27.48 -11.85 3.76
CA CYS A 679 -28.59 -12.79 3.60
C CYS A 679 -28.22 -14.20 4.11
N SER A 680 -27.12 -14.75 3.60
CA SER A 680 -26.65 -16.10 3.94
C SER A 680 -26.40 -16.27 5.45
N LEU A 681 -25.77 -15.28 6.09
CA LEU A 681 -25.49 -15.27 7.53
C LEU A 681 -26.74 -15.08 8.38
N SER A 682 -27.77 -14.39 7.87
CA SER A 682 -29.05 -14.24 8.56
C SER A 682 -29.78 -15.58 8.65
N ASP A 683 -29.82 -16.35 7.57
CA ASP A 683 -30.47 -17.67 7.56
C ASP A 683 -29.72 -18.68 8.45
N ILE A 684 -28.38 -18.69 8.39
CA ILE A 684 -27.53 -19.50 9.27
C ILE A 684 -27.74 -19.12 10.74
N TYR A 685 -27.80 -17.82 11.07
CA TYR A 685 -28.06 -17.35 12.43
C TYR A 685 -29.41 -17.82 12.96
N LEU A 686 -30.47 -17.71 12.15
CA LEU A 686 -31.81 -18.16 12.55
C LEU A 686 -31.86 -19.67 12.75
N MET A 687 -31.24 -20.45 11.86
CA MET A 687 -31.15 -21.91 11.99
C MET A 687 -30.45 -22.33 13.29
N GLU A 688 -29.25 -21.81 13.56
CA GLU A 688 -28.48 -22.15 14.76
C GLU A 688 -29.16 -21.64 16.05
N LYS A 689 -29.89 -20.52 15.98
CA LYS A 689 -30.68 -19.99 17.11
C LYS A 689 -31.85 -20.89 17.49
N GLU A 690 -32.59 -21.45 16.52
CA GLU A 690 -33.66 -22.41 16.82
C GLU A 690 -33.10 -23.77 17.26
N LEU A 691 -31.99 -24.24 16.68
CA LEU A 691 -31.30 -25.45 17.15
C LEU A 691 -30.83 -25.32 18.62
N ALA A 692 -30.27 -24.18 19.01
CA ALA A 692 -29.86 -23.93 20.39
C ALA A 692 -31.06 -23.92 21.36
N LYS A 693 -32.19 -23.30 20.98
CA LYS A 693 -33.45 -23.35 21.76
C LYS A 693 -33.98 -24.77 21.91
N GLU A 694 -33.94 -25.58 20.84
CA GLU A 694 -34.39 -26.98 20.90
C GLU A 694 -33.49 -27.82 21.81
N GLN A 695 -32.16 -27.65 21.73
CA GLN A 695 -31.21 -28.29 22.64
C GLN A 695 -31.46 -27.88 24.10
N GLU A 696 -31.67 -26.59 24.37
CA GLU A 696 -31.98 -26.12 25.72
C GLU A 696 -33.31 -26.70 26.23
N ARG A 697 -34.35 -26.71 25.40
CA ARG A 697 -35.63 -27.34 25.72
C ARG A 697 -35.44 -28.82 26.05
N ASN A 698 -34.72 -29.56 25.23
CA ASN A 698 -34.48 -30.99 25.43
C ASN A 698 -33.66 -31.27 26.70
N ASN A 699 -32.68 -30.42 27.03
CA ASN A 699 -31.95 -30.50 28.30
C ASN A 699 -32.87 -30.24 29.50
N ARG A 700 -33.78 -29.26 29.42
CA ARG A 700 -34.79 -28.97 30.47
C ARG A 700 -35.84 -30.10 30.64
N HIS A 701 -36.04 -30.97 29.66
CA HIS A 701 -37.00 -32.09 29.71
C HIS A 701 -36.35 -33.43 30.08
N ARG A 702 -35.05 -33.47 30.38
CA ARG A 702 -34.32 -34.69 30.76
C ARG A 702 -34.54 -34.97 32.27
N PRO A 703 -35.22 -36.06 32.67
CA PRO A 703 -35.36 -36.38 34.09
C PRO A 703 -33.99 -36.68 34.74
N PRO A 704 -33.84 -36.42 36.04
CA PRO A 704 -32.58 -36.71 36.75
C PRO A 704 -32.27 -38.21 36.66
N LYS A 705 -30.98 -38.55 36.52
CA LYS A 705 -30.52 -39.95 36.50
C LYS A 705 -30.95 -40.63 37.79
N ILE A 706 -31.82 -41.63 37.69
CA ILE A 706 -32.10 -42.55 38.80
C ILE A 706 -30.83 -43.36 39.08
N LEU A 707 -30.54 -43.56 40.36
CA LEU A 707 -29.38 -44.29 40.88
C LEU A 707 -29.34 -45.72 40.32
N GLU A 708 -28.18 -46.18 39.86
CA GLU A 708 -28.00 -47.55 39.35
C GLU A 708 -28.08 -48.60 40.47
N PRO A 709 -28.91 -49.66 40.32
CA PRO A 709 -28.73 -50.93 41.03
C PRO A 709 -27.81 -51.85 40.21
N PRO A 710 -26.97 -52.68 40.84
CA PRO A 710 -25.89 -53.37 40.14
C PRO A 710 -26.30 -54.70 39.46
N SER A 711 -25.81 -54.86 38.22
CA SER A 711 -25.35 -56.11 37.59
C SER A 711 -26.37 -57.15 37.05
N PHE A 712 -25.94 -57.82 35.97
CA PHE A 712 -26.44 -59.07 35.37
C PHE A 712 -27.93 -59.22 34.99
N GLN A 713 -28.24 -59.11 33.68
CA GLN A 713 -28.59 -60.25 32.80
C GLN A 713 -28.89 -59.79 31.36
N GLU A 714 -28.53 -60.59 30.34
CA GLU A 714 -28.94 -60.36 28.95
C GLU A 714 -30.36 -60.91 28.67
N PRO A 715 -31.28 -60.12 28.06
CA PRO A 715 -32.59 -60.61 27.64
C PRO A 715 -32.61 -61.14 26.19
N PRO A 716 -33.46 -62.14 25.87
CA PRO A 716 -33.44 -62.86 24.59
C PRO A 716 -34.07 -62.12 23.39
N PRO A 717 -33.79 -62.55 22.14
CA PRO A 717 -34.31 -61.92 20.92
C PRO A 717 -35.84 -62.08 20.76
N LYS A 718 -36.49 -61.07 20.17
CA LYS A 718 -37.96 -61.03 19.99
C LYS A 718 -38.42 -61.45 18.59
N PRO A 719 -39.58 -62.12 18.45
CA PRO A 719 -40.10 -62.65 17.18
C PRO A 719 -40.90 -61.63 16.33
N SER A 720 -41.29 -62.05 15.12
CA SER A 720 -41.80 -61.20 14.03
C SER A 720 -43.34 -61.16 13.86
N ARG A 721 -43.80 -60.30 12.92
CA ARG A 721 -45.17 -60.13 12.34
C ARG A 721 -46.23 -59.38 13.19
N PRO A 722 -47.33 -58.86 12.59
CA PRO A 722 -47.66 -58.70 11.15
C PRO A 722 -48.08 -57.25 10.72
N ARG A 723 -48.40 -57.05 9.42
CA ARG A 723 -48.94 -55.81 8.82
C ARG A 723 -50.48 -55.81 8.79
N TYR A 724 -51.16 -54.64 8.89
CA TYR A 724 -52.15 -54.20 7.86
C TYR A 724 -52.58 -52.70 7.92
N LYS A 725 -53.20 -52.26 6.81
CA LYS A 725 -53.50 -50.90 6.28
C LYS A 725 -54.42 -49.95 7.09
N PRO A 726 -54.37 -48.64 6.75
CA PRO A 726 -55.53 -47.72 6.71
C PRO A 726 -55.92 -47.26 5.27
N PRO A 727 -57.19 -46.89 5.03
CA PRO A 727 -57.65 -46.03 3.91
C PRO A 727 -58.61 -44.89 4.39
N PRO A 728 -59.13 -43.97 3.53
CA PRO A 728 -58.65 -43.42 2.25
C PRO A 728 -58.48 -41.87 2.31
N GLN A 729 -58.41 -41.17 1.16
CA GLN A 729 -58.13 -39.72 1.02
C GLN A 729 -59.33 -38.86 0.56
N SER A 730 -59.26 -37.55 0.80
CA SER A 730 -59.95 -36.46 0.06
C SER A 730 -59.04 -35.20 0.11
N ASN A 731 -58.57 -34.62 -1.00
CA ASN A 731 -59.24 -33.76 -1.99
C ASN A 731 -59.71 -32.40 -1.38
N LEU A 732 -59.46 -31.20 -1.93
CA LEU A 732 -58.76 -30.65 -3.12
C LEU A 732 -58.28 -29.20 -2.74
N LEU A 733 -57.45 -28.40 -3.45
CA LEU A 733 -57.46 -27.92 -4.86
C LEU A 733 -56.05 -27.37 -5.29
N ALA A 734 -55.93 -26.94 -6.56
CA ALA A 734 -54.75 -26.32 -7.21
C ALA A 734 -55.06 -24.82 -7.59
N PRO A 735 -54.25 -24.02 -8.36
CA PRO A 735 -53.14 -24.38 -9.26
C PRO A 735 -51.89 -23.44 -9.33
N LYS A 736 -50.97 -23.88 -10.20
CA LYS A 736 -49.68 -23.33 -10.68
C LYS A 736 -49.53 -21.82 -10.94
N LEU A 737 -48.29 -21.36 -10.85
CA LEU A 737 -47.55 -20.73 -11.98
C LEU A 737 -46.10 -21.28 -12.04
N GLN A 738 -45.38 -21.08 -13.15
CA GLN A 738 -44.09 -21.75 -13.45
C GLN A 738 -42.98 -20.76 -13.80
N PHE A 739 -41.73 -21.13 -13.50
CA PHE A 739 -40.57 -21.00 -14.40
C PHE A 739 -39.61 -22.18 -14.16
N GLN A 740 -38.61 -22.37 -15.03
CA GLN A 740 -37.85 -23.63 -15.19
C GLN A 740 -36.39 -23.55 -14.71
N GLU A 741 -35.88 -24.67 -14.23
CA GLU A 741 -34.44 -25.01 -14.20
C GLU A 741 -34.30 -26.55 -14.22
N GLU A 742 -33.18 -27.09 -14.71
CA GLU A 742 -33.08 -28.50 -15.14
C GLU A 742 -32.52 -29.48 -14.09
N ASP A 743 -33.08 -30.69 -14.09
CA ASP A 743 -32.53 -31.98 -13.67
C ASP A 743 -31.52 -32.05 -12.51
N PHE A 744 -32.06 -31.91 -11.30
CA PHE A 744 -31.63 -32.77 -10.18
C PHE A 744 -32.82 -33.63 -9.71
N LEU A 745 -32.68 -34.96 -9.81
CA LEU A 745 -33.71 -35.94 -9.43
C LEU A 745 -33.99 -35.88 -7.90
N ARG A 746 -34.98 -35.09 -7.50
CA ARG A 746 -35.52 -35.11 -6.14
C ARG A 746 -36.31 -36.40 -5.91
N PRO A 747 -35.99 -37.22 -4.89
CA PRO A 747 -36.77 -38.43 -4.59
C PRO A 747 -38.20 -38.07 -4.21
N SER A 748 -39.17 -38.82 -4.73
CA SER A 748 -40.61 -38.56 -4.53
C SER A 748 -41.10 -38.95 -3.14
N SER A 749 -40.29 -39.73 -2.41
CA SER A 749 -40.61 -40.24 -1.07
C SER A 749 -39.38 -40.31 -0.15
N ARG A 750 -39.64 -40.31 1.16
CA ARG A 750 -38.61 -40.50 2.20
C ARG A 750 -37.86 -41.82 2.06
N GLU A 751 -38.52 -42.86 1.54
CA GLU A 751 -37.94 -44.19 1.34
C GLU A 751 -37.01 -44.26 0.12
N GLU A 752 -37.30 -43.51 -0.96
CA GLU A 752 -36.37 -43.34 -2.09
C GLU A 752 -35.13 -42.54 -1.67
N ALA A 753 -35.31 -41.47 -0.88
CA ALA A 753 -34.20 -40.68 -0.36
C ALA A 753 -33.23 -41.53 0.47
N GLN A 754 -33.76 -42.43 1.32
CA GLN A 754 -32.93 -43.36 2.09
C GLN A 754 -32.21 -44.38 1.19
N LYS A 755 -32.87 -44.97 0.20
CA LYS A 755 -32.23 -45.91 -0.75
C LYS A 755 -31.10 -45.25 -1.55
N LEU A 756 -31.33 -44.04 -2.07
CA LEU A 756 -30.31 -43.27 -2.78
C LEU A 756 -29.11 -42.97 -1.86
N TRP A 757 -29.37 -42.56 -0.62
CA TRP A 757 -28.30 -42.32 0.36
C TRP A 757 -27.50 -43.58 0.72
N GLU A 758 -28.14 -44.75 0.82
CA GLU A 758 -27.44 -46.01 1.05
C GLU A 758 -26.61 -46.47 -0.16
N ILE A 759 -27.09 -46.23 -1.39
CA ILE A 759 -26.34 -46.47 -2.63
C ILE A 759 -25.12 -45.54 -2.70
N GLU A 760 -25.27 -44.25 -2.39
CA GLU A 760 -24.17 -43.28 -2.42
C GLU A 760 -23.14 -43.56 -1.32
N ARG A 761 -23.59 -43.97 -0.13
CA ARG A 761 -22.71 -44.46 0.95
C ARG A 761 -21.93 -45.70 0.53
N LEU A 762 -22.51 -46.58 -0.29
CA LEU A 762 -21.83 -47.77 -0.81
C LEU A 762 -20.78 -47.41 -1.89
N LYS A 763 -21.11 -46.49 -2.81
CA LYS A 763 -20.13 -45.93 -3.77
C LYS A 763 -18.96 -45.26 -3.05
N MET A 764 -19.23 -44.41 -2.06
CA MET A 764 -18.19 -43.72 -1.29
C MET A 764 -17.23 -44.71 -0.62
N ARG A 765 -17.74 -45.83 -0.08
CA ARG A 765 -16.89 -46.90 0.46
C ARG A 765 -16.04 -47.58 -0.63
N GLN A 766 -16.60 -47.85 -1.81
CA GLN A 766 -15.84 -48.39 -2.95
C GLN A 766 -14.76 -47.43 -3.46
N VAL A 767 -14.99 -46.11 -3.42
CA VAL A 767 -13.98 -45.09 -3.76
C VAL A 767 -12.84 -45.08 -2.74
N LEU A 768 -13.15 -45.17 -1.45
CA LEU A 768 -12.15 -45.24 -0.38
C LEU A 768 -11.31 -46.53 -0.46
N ASP A 769 -11.93 -47.70 -0.64
CA ASP A 769 -11.21 -48.97 -0.88
C ASP A 769 -10.27 -48.88 -2.09
N LYS A 770 -10.71 -48.19 -3.15
CA LYS A 770 -9.91 -48.01 -4.37
C LYS A 770 -8.74 -47.06 -4.15
N GLN A 771 -8.94 -45.94 -3.46
CA GLN A 771 -7.85 -45.03 -3.07
C GLN A 771 -6.84 -45.72 -2.12
N GLN A 772 -7.32 -46.54 -1.18
CA GLN A 772 -6.45 -47.26 -0.25
C GLN A 772 -5.62 -48.35 -0.95
N LYS A 773 -6.15 -48.99 -2.00
CA LYS A 773 -5.35 -49.85 -2.89
C LYS A 773 -4.33 -49.05 -3.70
N GLN A 774 -4.75 -47.95 -4.33
CA GLN A 774 -3.88 -47.06 -5.12
C GLN A 774 -2.66 -46.62 -4.28
N MET A 775 -2.88 -46.16 -3.05
CA MET A 775 -1.82 -45.77 -2.10
C MET A 775 -0.84 -46.92 -1.76
N VAL A 776 -1.33 -48.16 -1.68
CA VAL A 776 -0.48 -49.35 -1.42
C VAL A 776 0.30 -49.76 -2.67
N GLU A 777 -0.28 -49.60 -3.86
CA GLU A 777 0.40 -49.81 -5.15
C GLU A 777 1.49 -48.75 -5.37
N ASP A 778 1.20 -47.47 -5.12
CA ASP A 778 2.16 -46.36 -5.18
C ASP A 778 3.31 -46.55 -4.15
N TYR A 779 3.01 -46.99 -2.93
CA TYR A 779 4.04 -47.27 -1.91
C TYR A 779 4.92 -48.48 -2.27
N GLN A 780 4.37 -49.48 -2.98
CA GLN A 780 5.16 -50.59 -3.53
C GLN A 780 6.00 -50.16 -4.72
N TRP A 781 5.49 -49.27 -5.58
CA TRP A 781 6.22 -48.69 -6.69
C TRP A 781 7.40 -47.84 -6.21
N LEU A 782 7.19 -46.94 -5.25
CA LEU A 782 8.27 -46.15 -4.61
C LEU A 782 9.37 -47.05 -4.02
N ARG A 783 9.03 -48.19 -3.43
CA ARG A 783 9.99 -49.19 -2.92
C ARG A 783 10.68 -50.05 -3.98
N GLN A 784 10.25 -49.98 -5.24
CA GLN A 784 10.95 -50.54 -6.40
C GLN A 784 11.86 -49.48 -7.03
N GLU A 785 11.38 -48.23 -7.12
CA GLU A 785 12.16 -47.05 -7.54
C GLU A 785 13.37 -46.82 -6.61
N GLU A 786 13.16 -46.85 -5.29
CA GLU A 786 14.22 -46.76 -4.27
C GLU A 786 15.29 -47.86 -4.42
N LYS A 787 14.91 -49.05 -4.92
CA LYS A 787 15.83 -50.17 -5.19
C LYS A 787 16.51 -50.12 -6.56
N SER A 788 16.06 -49.26 -7.47
CA SER A 788 16.66 -49.10 -8.80
C SER A 788 17.76 -48.02 -8.82
N LEU A 789 17.83 -47.19 -7.77
CA LEU A 789 18.65 -45.98 -7.71
C LEU A 789 20.05 -46.14 -7.10
N ASP A 790 20.46 -47.33 -6.65
CA ASP A 790 21.82 -47.56 -6.12
C ASP A 790 22.58 -48.71 -6.81
N PRO A 791 23.52 -48.35 -7.70
CA PRO A 791 24.64 -49.19 -8.06
C PRO A 791 25.98 -48.56 -7.65
N THR A 792 26.63 -49.19 -6.66
CA THR A 792 28.08 -49.24 -6.38
C THR A 792 28.74 -48.17 -5.49
N VAL A 793 28.79 -48.49 -4.19
CA VAL A 793 30.11 -48.66 -3.51
C VAL A 793 30.19 -50.05 -2.88
N PHE A 794 30.87 -50.98 -3.57
CA PHE A 794 31.52 -52.16 -2.97
C PHE A 794 32.80 -51.69 -2.23
N MET A 795 33.37 -52.32 -1.19
CA MET A 795 33.15 -53.66 -0.61
C MET A 795 33.70 -53.79 0.84
N ASN A 796 33.45 -54.95 1.46
CA ASN A 796 34.20 -55.65 2.53
C ASN A 796 33.85 -55.46 4.04
N ASN A 797 33.06 -56.44 4.51
CA ASN A 797 33.41 -57.44 5.55
C ASN A 797 33.61 -57.06 7.04
N ASN A 798 32.64 -57.53 7.85
CA ASN A 798 32.79 -58.38 9.04
C ASN A 798 33.69 -57.92 10.23
N THR A 799 33.03 -57.38 11.26
CA THR A 799 33.41 -57.32 12.70
C THR A 799 33.36 -58.69 13.42
N PRO A 800 33.72 -58.86 14.73
CA PRO A 800 34.32 -57.95 15.76
C PRO A 800 35.62 -58.59 16.39
N PRO A 801 36.08 -58.43 17.68
CA PRO A 801 35.68 -57.56 18.82
C PRO A 801 36.78 -56.94 19.79
N LEU A 802 36.35 -55.98 20.65
CA LEU A 802 36.79 -55.62 22.04
C LEU A 802 38.08 -54.78 22.39
N LEU A 803 37.84 -53.63 23.08
CA LEU A 803 38.50 -53.07 24.31
C LEU A 803 39.98 -52.55 24.34
N PRO A 804 40.43 -51.74 25.35
CA PRO A 804 39.73 -50.92 26.40
C PRO A 804 40.24 -49.43 26.55
N GLU A 805 39.96 -48.79 27.70
CA GLU A 805 40.04 -47.34 28.03
C GLU A 805 41.20 -46.91 28.99
N LYS A 806 41.23 -45.59 29.36
CA LYS A 806 41.59 -44.91 30.67
C LYS A 806 42.63 -43.74 30.59
N GLU A 807 42.25 -42.50 30.99
CA GLU A 807 42.41 -41.80 32.32
C GLU A 807 43.85 -41.30 32.63
N THR A 808 44.19 -40.21 33.34
CA THR A 808 43.71 -38.85 33.78
C THR A 808 44.54 -38.48 35.03
N ASP A 809 44.98 -37.23 35.26
CA ASP A 809 45.45 -36.78 36.60
C ASP A 809 45.42 -35.23 36.83
N TYR A 810 45.74 -34.75 38.05
CA TYR A 810 45.19 -33.52 38.71
C TYR A 810 46.17 -32.40 39.19
N THR A 811 45.59 -31.33 39.83
CA THR A 811 46.09 -30.39 40.90
C THR A 811 46.62 -28.97 40.53
N GLU A 812 46.58 -27.89 41.38
CA GLU A 812 45.62 -27.34 42.40
C GLU A 812 46.05 -25.89 42.91
N PHE A 813 45.48 -25.34 44.03
CA PHE A 813 45.77 -24.09 44.83
C PHE A 813 45.27 -22.69 44.29
N THR A 814 44.79 -21.67 45.06
CA THR A 814 44.37 -21.44 46.49
C THR A 814 43.42 -20.19 46.67
N GLY A 815 42.96 -19.85 47.90
CA GLY A 815 41.76 -19.00 48.21
C GLY A 815 41.87 -17.62 48.95
N PRO A 816 40.80 -17.09 49.62
CA PRO A 816 40.43 -15.63 49.64
C PRO A 816 40.20 -14.89 50.99
N PRO A 817 40.16 -13.54 51.00
CA PRO A 817 39.04 -12.70 51.58
C PRO A 817 38.84 -11.30 50.88
N GLN A 818 37.87 -10.38 51.14
CA GLN A 818 36.47 -10.35 51.67
C GLN A 818 35.66 -9.09 51.15
N LYS A 819 34.99 -8.24 51.98
CA LYS A 819 33.96 -7.17 51.69
C LYS A 819 34.01 -6.05 52.79
N PRO A 820 33.12 -4.99 52.99
CA PRO A 820 31.80 -4.62 52.41
C PRO A 820 31.55 -3.15 51.84
N PRO A 821 30.82 -2.13 52.43
CA PRO A 821 29.61 -1.61 51.73
C PRO A 821 29.36 -0.08 51.58
N ARG A 822 28.48 0.29 50.62
CA ARG A 822 27.33 1.23 50.81
C ARG A 822 26.25 1.05 49.71
N LEU A 823 25.00 1.40 50.02
CA LEU A 823 23.83 1.33 49.12
C LEU A 823 23.50 2.73 48.56
N GLY A 824 22.79 2.88 47.44
CA GLY A 824 22.33 1.87 46.46
C GLY A 824 21.29 2.45 45.48
N ALA A 825 21.11 1.79 44.33
CA ALA A 825 20.04 2.04 43.37
C ALA A 825 19.52 0.68 42.88
N GLN A 826 18.19 0.52 42.77
CA GLN A 826 17.58 -0.79 42.52
C GLN A 826 17.64 -1.16 41.04
N SER A 827 18.38 -2.22 40.72
CA SER A 827 18.32 -2.89 39.43
C SER A 827 17.04 -3.75 39.33
N ILE A 828 16.24 -3.54 38.29
CA ILE A 828 15.12 -4.44 37.95
C ILE A 828 15.69 -5.84 37.64
N GLN A 829 15.27 -6.85 38.40
CA GLN A 829 15.59 -8.24 38.09
C GLN A 829 14.63 -8.79 37.01
N PRO A 830 15.10 -9.57 36.04
CA PRO A 830 14.23 -10.39 35.20
C PRO A 830 13.64 -11.54 36.03
N ALA A 831 12.35 -11.85 35.83
CA ALA A 831 11.68 -12.96 36.51
C ALA A 831 12.18 -14.33 36.00
N PRO A 832 12.28 -15.36 36.86
CA PRO A 832 12.85 -16.66 36.49
C PRO A 832 11.87 -17.58 35.73
N THR A 833 12.37 -18.30 34.73
CA THR A 833 11.68 -19.44 34.12
C THR A 833 11.87 -20.71 34.97
N ALA A 834 10.83 -21.01 35.77
CA ALA A 834 10.65 -22.22 36.60
C ALA A 834 11.68 -22.46 37.74
N ASN A 835 11.19 -22.87 38.92
CA ASN A 835 12.02 -23.25 40.08
C ASN A 835 12.64 -24.64 39.89
N LEU A 836 13.64 -24.71 39.01
CA LEU A 836 14.43 -25.90 38.68
C LEU A 836 15.80 -25.81 39.36
N ASP A 837 16.28 -26.91 39.95
CA ASP A 837 17.67 -26.99 40.41
C ASP A 837 18.61 -26.96 39.19
N ARG A 838 19.49 -25.95 39.13
CA ARG A 838 20.46 -25.74 38.04
C ARG A 838 21.88 -26.16 38.40
N THR A 839 22.11 -26.69 39.60
CA THR A 839 23.46 -26.90 40.15
C THR A 839 24.32 -27.82 39.28
N ASP A 840 23.70 -28.84 38.69
CA ASP A 840 24.35 -29.83 37.80
C ASP A 840 23.88 -29.74 36.33
N ASP A 841 23.21 -28.66 35.91
CA ASP A 841 22.58 -28.56 34.57
C ASP A 841 23.59 -28.12 33.49
N THR A 842 24.23 -29.09 32.84
CA THR A 842 25.26 -28.89 31.81
C THR A 842 24.76 -28.08 30.61
N VAL A 843 23.48 -28.25 30.22
CA VAL A 843 22.86 -27.48 29.12
C VAL A 843 22.70 -26.01 29.53
N TYR A 844 22.17 -25.75 30.72
CA TYR A 844 22.07 -24.39 31.28
C TYR A 844 23.44 -23.70 31.33
N SER A 845 24.47 -24.40 31.81
CA SER A 845 25.84 -23.88 31.85
C SER A 845 26.39 -23.53 30.46
N ASN A 846 26.21 -24.41 29.47
CA ASN A 846 26.69 -24.17 28.10
C ASN A 846 25.92 -23.05 27.39
N VAL A 847 24.62 -22.85 27.68
CA VAL A 847 23.87 -21.66 27.19
C VAL A 847 24.45 -20.38 27.79
N MET A 848 24.74 -20.36 29.09
CA MET A 848 25.31 -19.17 29.75
C MET A 848 26.73 -18.85 29.25
N ASP A 849 27.54 -19.85 28.92
CA ASP A 849 28.85 -19.66 28.28
C ASP A 849 28.72 -19.15 26.83
N LEU A 850 27.72 -19.61 26.07
CA LEU A 850 27.42 -19.09 24.72
C LEU A 850 26.94 -17.63 24.76
N VAL A 851 26.03 -17.29 25.68
CA VAL A 851 25.60 -15.90 25.91
C VAL A 851 26.78 -15.03 26.34
N ARG A 852 27.69 -15.54 27.18
CA ARG A 852 28.92 -14.83 27.56
C ARG A 852 29.84 -14.58 26.36
N ALA A 853 30.00 -15.55 25.46
CA ALA A 853 30.78 -15.40 24.23
C ALA A 853 30.17 -14.36 23.27
N VAL A 854 28.83 -14.30 23.16
CA VAL A 854 28.13 -13.26 22.37
C VAL A 854 28.27 -11.88 22.99
N LEU A 855 28.20 -11.76 24.32
CA LEU A 855 28.46 -10.49 25.03
C LEU A 855 29.93 -10.05 24.90
N GLN A 856 30.88 -10.98 24.92
CA GLN A 856 32.29 -10.68 24.66
C GLN A 856 32.50 -10.17 23.23
N LEU A 857 31.94 -10.85 22.22
CA LEU A 857 31.93 -10.38 20.84
C LEU A 857 31.37 -8.96 20.74
N LYS A 858 30.24 -8.68 21.41
CA LYS A 858 29.63 -7.34 21.43
C LYS A 858 30.55 -6.26 22.00
N ASN A 859 31.33 -6.57 23.02
CA ASN A 859 32.21 -5.60 23.68
C ASN A 859 33.53 -5.39 22.92
N GLU A 860 34.02 -6.41 22.20
CA GLU A 860 35.33 -6.38 21.52
C GLU A 860 35.25 -5.92 20.05
N ILE A 861 34.12 -6.09 19.36
CA ILE A 861 33.98 -5.81 17.92
C ILE A 861 34.34 -4.37 17.48
N SER A 862 34.14 -3.39 18.37
CA SER A 862 34.43 -1.97 18.12
C SER A 862 35.89 -1.60 18.40
N LEU A 863 36.66 -2.50 19.03
CA LEU A 863 38.07 -2.32 19.41
C LEU A 863 39.01 -3.22 18.60
N LEU A 864 38.51 -4.33 18.06
CA LEU A 864 39.26 -5.26 17.22
C LEU A 864 39.39 -4.76 15.76
N PRO A 865 40.56 -4.95 15.12
CA PRO A 865 40.70 -4.82 13.68
C PRO A 865 39.97 -5.98 12.96
N PRO A 866 39.69 -5.87 11.65
CA PRO A 866 38.87 -6.85 10.92
C PRO A 866 39.39 -8.29 10.98
N GLU A 867 40.71 -8.47 11.04
CA GLU A 867 41.38 -9.76 11.17
C GLU A 867 41.03 -10.44 12.50
N GLY A 868 40.74 -9.66 13.54
CA GLY A 868 40.34 -10.15 14.87
C GLY A 868 38.92 -10.70 14.94
N TYR A 869 38.02 -10.32 14.01
CA TYR A 869 36.61 -10.76 14.04
C TYR A 869 36.46 -12.28 13.94
N ILE A 870 37.40 -12.95 13.27
CA ILE A 870 37.41 -14.42 13.16
C ILE A 870 37.66 -15.12 14.51
N LEU A 871 38.35 -14.46 15.45
CA LEU A 871 38.64 -15.03 16.77
C LEU A 871 37.41 -15.01 17.67
N VAL A 872 36.70 -13.88 17.74
CA VAL A 872 35.49 -13.76 18.57
C VAL A 872 34.33 -14.60 18.02
N VAL A 873 34.13 -14.66 16.70
CA VAL A 873 33.11 -15.55 16.09
C VAL A 873 33.47 -17.03 16.26
N LYS A 874 34.76 -17.39 16.23
CA LYS A 874 35.23 -18.75 16.54
C LYS A 874 34.93 -19.14 17.99
N ASN A 875 35.08 -18.22 18.96
CA ASN A 875 34.74 -18.48 20.37
C ASN A 875 33.23 -18.74 20.57
N VAL A 876 32.38 -17.97 19.89
CA VAL A 876 30.92 -18.21 19.85
C VAL A 876 30.61 -19.59 19.25
N GLY A 877 31.22 -19.94 18.11
CA GLY A 877 31.03 -21.26 17.49
C GLY A 877 31.55 -22.44 18.30
N LEU A 878 32.59 -22.26 19.12
CA LEU A 878 33.07 -23.27 20.07
C LEU A 878 32.11 -23.46 21.24
N SER A 879 31.53 -22.38 21.77
CA SER A 879 30.52 -22.46 22.84
C SER A 879 29.24 -23.12 22.36
N LEU A 880 28.79 -22.81 21.13
CA LEU A 880 27.64 -23.48 20.52
C LEU A 880 27.88 -24.99 20.33
N ARG A 881 29.09 -25.40 19.94
CA ARG A 881 29.42 -26.83 19.80
C ARG A 881 29.33 -27.58 21.13
N LYS A 882 29.77 -26.98 22.24
CA LYS A 882 29.58 -27.56 23.58
C LYS A 882 28.10 -27.70 23.93
N LEU A 883 27.31 -26.65 23.68
CA LEU A 883 25.87 -26.65 23.91
C LEU A 883 25.17 -27.79 23.17
N ILE A 884 25.40 -27.90 21.85
CA ILE A 884 24.82 -28.96 21.02
C ILE A 884 25.18 -30.34 21.58
N GLY A 885 26.47 -30.59 21.90
CA GLY A 885 26.91 -31.85 22.49
C GLY A 885 26.21 -32.19 23.81
N SER A 886 26.07 -31.24 24.74
CA SER A 886 25.34 -31.46 26.00
C SER A 886 23.83 -31.70 25.81
N VAL A 887 23.26 -31.28 24.67
CA VAL A 887 21.86 -31.59 24.31
C VAL A 887 21.78 -32.97 23.64
N ASP A 888 22.73 -33.33 22.79
CA ASP A 888 22.84 -34.66 22.18
C ASP A 888 23.02 -35.78 23.22
N GLU A 889 23.69 -35.49 24.34
CA GLU A 889 23.85 -36.42 25.48
C GLU A 889 22.52 -36.73 26.20
N ILE A 890 21.61 -35.75 26.31
CA ILE A 890 20.31 -35.94 26.99
C ILE A 890 19.17 -36.34 26.04
N LEU A 891 19.29 -36.04 24.74
CA LEU A 891 18.27 -36.33 23.72
C LEU A 891 17.76 -37.80 23.71
N PRO A 892 18.60 -38.83 23.95
CA PRO A 892 18.16 -40.23 24.05
C PRO A 892 17.26 -40.54 25.25
N VAL A 893 17.25 -39.69 26.28
CA VAL A 893 16.48 -39.85 27.53
C VAL A 893 15.14 -39.12 27.47
N LEU A 894 15.01 -38.07 26.64
CA LEU A 894 13.82 -37.24 26.52
C LEU A 894 12.66 -37.91 25.74
N PRO A 895 11.40 -37.47 25.89
CA PRO A 895 10.25 -38.07 25.21
C PRO A 895 10.34 -37.92 23.69
N ALA A 896 9.93 -38.95 22.94
CA ALA A 896 10.10 -38.98 21.48
C ALA A 896 9.46 -37.79 20.74
N ALA A 897 8.33 -37.26 21.24
CA ALA A 897 7.67 -36.08 20.68
C ALA A 897 8.52 -34.81 20.81
N SER A 898 9.20 -34.62 21.94
CA SER A 898 10.05 -33.45 22.22
C SER A 898 11.37 -33.47 21.45
N ARG A 899 11.86 -34.66 21.05
CA ARG A 899 13.14 -34.80 20.32
C ARG A 899 13.12 -34.04 18.99
N THR A 900 12.04 -34.15 18.22
CA THR A 900 11.93 -33.49 16.90
C THR A 900 11.95 -31.96 17.01
N GLU A 901 11.39 -31.40 18.08
CA GLU A 901 11.41 -29.96 18.39
C GLU A 901 12.81 -29.47 18.79
N ILE A 902 13.48 -30.24 19.67
CA ILE A 902 14.85 -29.96 20.12
C ILE A 902 15.85 -30.09 18.95
N GLU A 903 15.75 -31.14 18.13
CA GLU A 903 16.53 -31.30 16.90
C GLU A 903 16.28 -30.17 15.89
N GLY A 904 15.03 -29.73 15.75
CA GLY A 904 14.68 -28.57 14.91
C GLY A 904 15.39 -27.30 15.37
N THR A 905 15.46 -27.11 16.68
CA THR A 905 16.12 -25.95 17.31
C THR A 905 17.64 -26.06 17.24
N GLN A 906 18.23 -27.25 17.37
CA GLN A 906 19.66 -27.47 17.08
C GLN A 906 20.00 -27.17 15.61
N LYS A 907 19.13 -27.54 14.65
CA LYS A 907 19.30 -27.22 13.23
C LYS A 907 19.19 -25.72 12.95
N LEU A 908 18.32 -25.01 13.69
CA LEU A 908 18.23 -23.54 13.68
C LEU A 908 19.55 -22.89 14.12
N LEU A 909 20.09 -23.24 15.30
CA LEU A 909 21.34 -22.65 15.81
C LEU A 909 22.55 -22.85 14.88
N ASN A 910 22.65 -24.01 14.20
CA ASN A 910 23.70 -24.24 13.21
C ASN A 910 23.58 -23.30 11.99
N LYS A 911 22.35 -22.97 11.57
CA LYS A 911 22.06 -22.00 10.52
C LYS A 911 22.36 -20.56 10.99
N ASP A 912 22.06 -20.22 12.24
CA ASP A 912 22.30 -18.86 12.76
C ASP A 912 23.79 -18.59 12.97
N LEU A 913 24.57 -19.61 13.38
CA LEU A 913 26.04 -19.54 13.35
C LEU A 913 26.56 -19.36 11.92
N ALA A 914 25.93 -19.98 10.92
CA ALA A 914 26.30 -19.79 9.51
C ALA A 914 25.99 -18.37 9.00
N ASP A 915 24.86 -17.75 9.39
CA ASP A 915 24.62 -16.34 9.08
C ASP A 915 25.62 -15.42 9.81
N LEU A 916 25.90 -15.64 11.10
CA LEU A 916 26.93 -14.90 11.83
C LEU A 916 28.30 -14.94 11.15
N ILE A 917 28.73 -16.11 10.65
CA ILE A 917 29.97 -16.27 9.87
C ILE A 917 29.90 -15.51 8.53
N ASN A 918 28.74 -15.44 7.88
CA ASN A 918 28.56 -14.68 6.64
C ASN A 918 28.53 -13.16 6.89
N LYS A 919 27.89 -12.69 7.96
CA LYS A 919 27.93 -11.28 8.39
C LYS A 919 29.35 -10.85 8.79
N MET A 920 30.09 -11.72 9.46
CA MET A 920 31.52 -11.52 9.77
C MET A 920 32.36 -11.34 8.50
N ARG A 921 32.20 -12.23 7.51
CA ARG A 921 32.89 -12.11 6.21
C ARG A 921 32.53 -10.81 5.50
N LEU A 922 31.26 -10.41 5.52
CA LEU A 922 30.79 -9.16 4.91
C LEU A 922 31.39 -7.93 5.61
N ALA A 923 31.51 -7.94 6.94
CA ALA A 923 32.17 -6.90 7.72
C ALA A 923 33.68 -6.83 7.48
N GLN A 924 34.35 -7.97 7.27
CA GLN A 924 35.75 -7.99 6.86
C GLN A 924 35.94 -7.41 5.45
N GLN A 925 35.09 -7.79 4.48
CA GLN A 925 35.14 -7.30 3.10
C GLN A 925 34.83 -5.80 2.98
N ASN A 926 33.97 -5.25 3.85
CA ASN A 926 33.55 -3.85 3.84
C ASN A 926 34.26 -2.98 4.89
N ALA A 927 35.31 -3.48 5.55
CA ALA A 927 35.95 -2.80 6.67
C ALA A 927 36.44 -1.37 6.35
N VAL A 928 36.83 -1.13 5.10
CA VAL A 928 37.35 0.16 4.59
C VAL A 928 36.32 0.98 3.80
N THR A 929 35.05 0.58 3.76
CA THR A 929 33.98 1.31 3.06
C THR A 929 33.08 2.05 4.04
N SER A 930 32.25 2.97 3.53
CA SER A 930 31.22 3.67 4.32
C SER A 930 30.17 2.74 4.95
N LEU A 931 30.14 1.46 4.56
CA LEU A 931 29.24 0.44 5.11
C LEU A 931 29.82 -0.31 6.32
N SER A 932 31.08 -0.06 6.71
CA SER A 932 31.81 -0.77 7.76
C SER A 932 31.01 -0.89 9.07
N GLU A 933 30.45 0.21 9.59
CA GLU A 933 29.65 0.20 10.84
C GLU A 933 28.30 -0.52 10.69
N GLU A 934 27.68 -0.46 9.52
CA GLU A 934 26.42 -1.17 9.27
C GLU A 934 26.66 -2.68 9.14
N CYS A 935 27.77 -3.11 8.52
CA CYS A 935 28.16 -4.52 8.53
C CYS A 935 28.50 -5.03 9.94
N LYS A 936 29.14 -4.21 10.80
CA LYS A 936 29.33 -4.54 12.22
C LYS A 936 28.00 -4.65 12.96
N ARG A 937 27.06 -3.72 12.76
CA ARG A 937 25.69 -3.80 13.30
C ARG A 937 25.01 -5.11 12.91
N GLN A 938 25.09 -5.52 11.64
CA GLN A 938 24.47 -6.78 11.20
C GLN A 938 25.13 -8.03 11.81
N MET A 939 26.44 -8.03 12.03
CA MET A 939 27.14 -9.08 12.80
C MET A 939 26.69 -9.13 14.28
N LEU A 940 26.42 -7.97 14.88
CA LEU A 940 25.84 -7.89 16.23
C LEU A 940 24.39 -8.38 16.28
N THR A 941 23.58 -8.09 15.26
CA THR A 941 22.21 -8.62 15.17
C THR A 941 22.20 -10.14 15.06
N ALA A 942 23.03 -10.72 14.17
CA ALA A 942 23.10 -12.17 13.98
C ALA A 942 23.58 -12.91 15.25
N SER A 943 24.57 -12.37 15.96
CA SER A 943 25.03 -12.96 17.22
C SER A 943 24.01 -12.83 18.36
N HIS A 944 23.21 -11.75 18.38
CA HIS A 944 22.09 -11.62 19.31
C HIS A 944 20.97 -12.65 19.04
N THR A 945 20.60 -12.88 17.77
CA THR A 945 19.64 -13.93 17.41
C THR A 945 20.09 -15.30 17.93
N LEU A 946 21.34 -15.69 17.65
CA LEU A 946 21.92 -16.95 18.12
C LEU A 946 21.86 -17.12 19.65
N ALA A 947 21.99 -16.02 20.42
CA ALA A 947 21.85 -16.05 21.88
C ALA A 947 20.40 -16.19 22.35
N VAL A 948 19.43 -15.61 21.63
CA VAL A 948 18.00 -15.77 21.91
C VAL A 948 17.55 -17.20 21.61
N ASP A 949 17.92 -17.75 20.45
CA ASP A 949 17.53 -19.12 20.09
C ASP A 949 18.24 -20.19 20.93
N ALA A 950 19.43 -19.90 21.48
CA ALA A 950 20.08 -20.75 22.48
C ALA A 950 19.31 -20.78 23.80
N LYS A 951 18.62 -19.69 24.16
CA LYS A 951 17.68 -19.67 25.29
C LYS A 951 16.38 -20.41 24.94
N ASN A 952 15.87 -20.27 23.72
CA ASN A 952 14.70 -21.03 23.25
C ASN A 952 14.96 -22.54 23.31
N LEU A 953 16.17 -23.00 22.94
CA LEU A 953 16.61 -24.39 23.11
C LEU A 953 16.59 -24.84 24.58
N LEU A 954 17.05 -24.00 25.51
CA LEU A 954 17.01 -24.28 26.95
C LEU A 954 15.57 -24.41 27.45
N ASP A 955 14.71 -23.43 27.14
CA ASP A 955 13.32 -23.43 27.55
C ASP A 955 12.54 -24.65 26.98
N ALA A 956 12.89 -25.14 25.78
CA ALA A 956 12.35 -26.37 25.20
C ALA A 956 12.90 -27.64 25.86
N VAL A 957 14.22 -27.71 26.11
CA VAL A 957 14.86 -28.81 26.85
C VAL A 957 14.29 -28.94 28.26
N ASP A 958 14.05 -27.83 28.95
CA ASP A 958 13.51 -27.82 30.31
C ASP A 958 12.04 -28.27 30.35
N GLN A 959 11.23 -27.87 29.38
CA GLN A 959 9.87 -28.41 29.22
C GLN A 959 9.90 -29.94 28.98
N ALA A 960 10.84 -30.44 28.17
CA ALA A 960 11.01 -31.86 27.94
C ALA A 960 11.50 -32.62 29.21
N LYS A 961 12.45 -32.05 29.98
CA LYS A 961 12.89 -32.58 31.28
C LYS A 961 11.71 -32.70 32.27
N VAL A 962 10.87 -31.65 32.35
CA VAL A 962 9.66 -31.62 33.20
C VAL A 962 8.66 -32.69 32.77
N GLN A 963 8.33 -32.78 31.47
CA GLN A 963 7.40 -33.80 30.94
C GLN A 963 7.89 -35.25 31.16
N ALA A 964 9.20 -35.45 31.25
CA ALA A 964 9.82 -36.75 31.53
C ALA A 964 9.99 -37.07 33.03
N ASN A 965 9.59 -36.18 33.95
CA ASN A 965 9.87 -36.26 35.38
C ASN A 965 11.39 -36.37 35.73
N LEU A 966 12.28 -35.83 34.88
CA LEU A 966 13.74 -35.88 35.06
C LEU A 966 14.27 -34.72 35.94
N VAL A 967 13.40 -34.08 36.71
CA VAL A 967 13.64 -32.80 37.41
C VAL A 967 13.70 -32.99 38.92
N LYS A 968 14.78 -32.50 39.53
CA LYS A 968 14.76 -32.12 40.95
C LYS A 968 14.10 -30.73 41.06
N LEU A 969 12.95 -30.67 41.72
CA LEU A 969 12.38 -29.40 42.17
C LEU A 969 13.16 -28.94 43.40
N CYS A 970 13.40 -27.63 43.52
CA CYS A 970 13.93 -27.07 44.76
C CYS A 970 12.92 -27.26 45.90
N LEU A 971 13.36 -27.87 47.00
CA LEU A 971 12.67 -27.77 48.28
C LEU A 971 13.03 -26.42 48.90
N GLU A 972 12.02 -25.73 49.45
CA GLU A 972 12.16 -24.47 50.21
C GLU A 972 12.64 -24.73 51.66
#